data_AF-A0A2S8PBB0-F1
#
_entry.id   AF-A0A2S8PBB0-F1
#
_cell.length_a   1.000
_cell.length_b   1.000
_cell.length_c   1.000
_cell.angle_alpha   90.00
_cell.angle_beta   90.00
_cell.angle_gamma   90.00
#
_symmetry.space_group_name_H-M   'P 1'
#
loop_
_entity.id
_entity.type
_entity.pdbx_description
1 polymer ?
#
loop_
_entity_poly.entity_id
_entity_poly.type
_entity_poly.pdbx_seq_one_letter_code
_entity_poly.pdbx_strand_id
1 'polypeptide(L)'
;MCGLEPHFQDLCRSRLPEAQQIVLASNRSERPDLDLMENADRMLLALQEAMKDRGTGKVLVQLVIHSAGELKLQTGLYAFLNTARQENPRIVPQLIEIGEGVNETAIVHWIMEAKSTGSCERLRIQFGSVSCFGWREEKMEERGAVTPWKDGGVYLITGGMGGLGRQFAADICRKAIRPVVILSGRAPLDAKKEEQLAFLSSIGANVEYIQADIADKDQVDDLVLLLIRKYGVLNGIIHCAGVIQDGYILRKTVKEMHGVLSPKVTGLTFLDQATQDMALDFLVLCSSIAGSLGNPGQADYALANAYMDAYAAYRNRLVAEGLRFGRTISINWPLWKDGGMEVANHTEDGRNGNRGLTAMETSDGLEVLYFGIATKHDQIMTLSGDIERWRDELLGTAESSRLSESTSYLAQTAASLTHLNSDMLKERTAEQLKELFGKTIQVPSSRISLHEPLESYGLDSLIVNQMNRQLEEIFGDLSKTLFYEYMTLGEVADYLSSAHTDACVRWSGYENESVQETTAPEEQAQSVFPTLVSRRKNRQAASTLPATVQTDRPERQEKPANEPIAIIGISGRYPQADDVQQFWDNLMAGKDCITEVPEERWSLNGFYTPDPGTAVESGMSYSKWGGFLEGFAEFDPLFFNISPKEAMMMDPQERLFLQACWHALEDAGYTRELLAVRHRRRVGVYAGVTKTGHDLYGPQVRDKGDNAHPYTSFSSVANRVSYFLNVNGPSMPVDTMCSSSLTAIHEACEHLRRDECEVAIAGGVNLYLHPSSYTLLSAQNMLSADGKCRSFGEGANGFVPGEGVGVVILKPLSTAVRDRDNIHAVIRSTSINHGGKTNGYTVPSPKAQGDLIRAALDKAGVDARTITYLEAHGTGTELGDPIEITGLTQAFAVDTKDTGFCAIGSAKSNIGHLEAAAGIAGLTKIVLQMKHRKLVPSLHVSRLNPNISFQKTPFKVQQHMEDWQRPMIQEEEKSMSIHAGQVFPRLVPEDPMPIPSLRSICRMNRELPGYRLSNESSPSSSSLPKMKPA
;
A
#
# COMPACT_ATOMS: atom_id res chain seq x y z
N MET A 1 -3.02 -21.60 17.21
CA MET A 1 -3.08 -23.06 17.43
C MET A 1 -2.92 -23.76 16.10
N CYS A 2 -1.97 -24.68 15.93
CA CYS A 2 -1.77 -25.44 14.69
C CYS A 2 -1.87 -26.95 14.94
N GLY A 3 -2.65 -27.65 14.10
CA GLY A 3 -2.74 -29.12 14.13
C GLY A 3 -3.52 -29.69 15.32
N LEU A 4 -4.56 -28.99 15.77
CA LEU A 4 -5.44 -29.41 16.87
C LEU A 4 -6.89 -29.56 16.35
N GLU A 5 -7.61 -30.55 16.86
CA GLU A 5 -8.97 -30.89 16.41
C GLU A 5 -9.97 -29.75 16.65
N PRO A 6 -11.06 -29.63 15.85
CA PRO A 6 -12.04 -28.55 16.02
C PRO A 6 -12.64 -28.48 17.43
N HIS A 7 -12.88 -29.62 18.09
CA HIS A 7 -13.41 -29.68 19.45
C HIS A 7 -12.51 -29.00 20.49
N PHE A 8 -11.19 -29.03 20.28
CA PHE A 8 -10.22 -28.36 21.14
C PHE A 8 -10.48 -26.85 21.23
N GLN A 9 -10.98 -26.23 20.17
CA GLN A 9 -11.30 -24.80 20.14
C GLN A 9 -12.46 -24.48 21.09
N ASP A 10 -13.51 -25.31 21.11
CA ASP A 10 -14.64 -25.14 22.03
C ASP A 10 -14.20 -25.35 23.49
N LEU A 11 -13.32 -26.33 23.73
CA LEU A 11 -12.72 -26.54 25.04
C LEU A 11 -11.91 -25.31 25.49
N CYS A 12 -11.05 -24.76 24.62
CA CYS A 12 -10.33 -23.51 24.89
C CYS A 12 -11.28 -22.34 25.14
N ARG A 13 -12.32 -22.12 24.32
CA ARG A 13 -13.32 -21.05 24.53
C ARG A 13 -14.02 -21.17 25.89
N SER A 14 -14.33 -22.39 26.33
CA SER A 14 -14.98 -22.63 27.63
C SER A 14 -14.07 -22.36 28.83
N ARG A 15 -12.74 -22.48 28.68
CA ARG A 15 -11.75 -22.35 29.77
C ARG A 15 -10.96 -21.04 29.75
N LEU A 16 -10.89 -20.38 28.60
CA LEU A 16 -10.16 -19.14 28.33
C LEU A 16 -11.06 -18.15 27.56
N PRO A 17 -12.20 -17.71 28.14
CA PRO A 17 -13.14 -16.83 27.44
C PRO A 17 -12.56 -15.44 27.12
N GLU A 18 -11.58 -14.98 27.90
CA GLU A 18 -10.85 -13.71 27.71
C GLU A 18 -9.79 -13.78 26.60
N ALA A 19 -9.49 -14.96 26.04
CA ALA A 19 -8.40 -15.15 25.09
C ALA A 19 -8.91 -15.12 23.63
N GLN A 20 -8.36 -14.23 22.81
CA GLN A 20 -8.53 -14.31 21.36
C GLN A 20 -7.83 -15.56 20.81
N GLN A 21 -8.56 -16.37 20.04
CA GLN A 21 -8.07 -17.64 19.53
C GLN A 21 -7.94 -17.59 18.01
N ILE A 22 -6.73 -17.89 17.51
CA ILE A 22 -6.44 -17.95 16.09
C ILE A 22 -6.06 -19.39 15.73
N VAL A 23 -6.83 -19.95 14.81
CA VAL A 23 -6.61 -21.26 14.21
C VAL A 23 -5.65 -21.08 13.04
N LEU A 24 -4.52 -21.74 13.11
CA LEU A 24 -3.55 -21.84 12.03
C LEU A 24 -3.97 -23.02 11.15
N ALA A 25 -3.85 -22.85 9.83
CA ALA A 25 -4.12 -23.92 8.87
C ALA A 25 -3.24 -25.13 9.21
N SER A 26 -3.85 -26.31 9.12
CA SER A 26 -3.19 -27.60 9.28
C SER A 26 -3.75 -28.58 8.26
N ASN A 27 -3.92 -28.11 7.02
CA ASN A 27 -4.17 -29.01 5.92
C ASN A 27 -2.98 -29.98 5.87
N ARG A 28 -3.27 -31.28 5.77
CA ARG A 28 -2.22 -32.29 5.55
C ARG A 28 -1.83 -32.25 4.07
N SER A 29 -1.25 -31.12 3.65
CA SER A 29 -0.80 -30.90 2.29
C SER A 29 0.57 -31.53 2.09
N GLU A 30 0.91 -31.94 0.87
CA GLU A 30 2.28 -32.36 0.51
C GLU A 30 3.24 -31.15 0.35
N ARG A 31 2.87 -30.00 0.96
CA ARG A 31 3.45 -28.67 0.77
C ARG A 31 3.53 -27.90 2.10
N PRO A 32 4.32 -28.37 3.08
CA PRO A 32 4.45 -27.73 4.38
C PRO A 32 5.03 -26.30 4.32
N ASP A 33 5.64 -25.91 3.20
CA ASP A 33 6.04 -24.54 2.91
C ASP A 33 4.85 -23.59 2.71
N LEU A 34 3.80 -24.04 2.00
CA LEU A 34 2.58 -23.25 1.81
C LEU A 34 1.78 -23.12 3.11
N ASP A 35 1.68 -24.20 3.89
CA ASP A 35 1.03 -24.17 5.20
C ASP A 35 1.76 -23.20 6.15
N LEU A 36 3.10 -23.11 6.08
CA LEU A 36 3.87 -22.12 6.83
C LEU A 36 3.58 -20.68 6.36
N MET A 37 3.58 -20.43 5.04
CA MET A 37 3.32 -19.10 4.49
C MET A 37 1.92 -18.59 4.85
N GLU A 38 0.88 -19.42 4.72
CA GLU A 38 -0.48 -19.04 5.11
C GLU A 38 -0.57 -18.75 6.62
N ASN A 39 0.15 -19.52 7.45
CA ASN A 39 0.19 -19.29 8.89
C ASN A 39 1.02 -18.06 9.28
N ALA A 40 2.04 -17.71 8.50
CA ALA A 40 2.79 -16.47 8.64
C ALA A 40 1.90 -15.25 8.33
N ASP A 41 1.06 -15.32 7.29
CA ASP A 41 0.11 -14.25 6.95
C ASP A 41 -0.89 -14.00 8.09
N ARG A 42 -1.45 -15.08 8.63
CA ARG A 42 -2.35 -15.03 9.80
C ARG A 42 -1.64 -14.45 11.03
N MET A 43 -0.38 -14.79 11.25
CA MET A 43 0.44 -14.28 12.37
C MET A 43 0.76 -12.79 12.21
N LEU A 44 1.17 -12.36 11.01
CA LEU A 44 1.47 -10.97 10.67
C LEU A 44 0.25 -10.07 10.94
N LEU A 45 -0.92 -10.43 10.40
CA LEU A 45 -2.15 -9.67 10.59
C LEU A 45 -2.58 -9.63 12.06
N ALA A 46 -2.46 -10.74 12.79
CA ALA A 46 -2.78 -10.82 14.21
C ALA A 46 -1.88 -9.91 15.07
N LEU A 47 -0.57 -9.91 14.80
CA LEU A 47 0.39 -9.05 15.50
C LEU A 47 0.21 -7.59 15.13
N GLN A 48 -0.08 -7.26 13.87
CA GLN A 48 -0.41 -5.90 13.47
C GLN A 48 -1.65 -5.37 14.17
N GLU A 49 -2.70 -6.19 14.34
CA GLU A 49 -3.88 -5.79 15.10
C GLU A 49 -3.57 -5.62 16.59
N ALA A 50 -2.87 -6.60 17.19
CA ALA A 50 -2.42 -6.50 18.58
C ALA A 50 -1.58 -5.24 18.81
N MET A 51 -0.58 -4.95 17.97
CA MET A 51 0.31 -3.79 18.09
C MET A 51 -0.41 -2.43 17.87
N LYS A 52 -1.57 -2.40 17.20
CA LYS A 52 -2.38 -1.17 17.05
C LYS A 52 -3.24 -0.84 18.27
N ASP A 53 -3.55 -1.83 19.12
CA ASP A 53 -4.26 -1.59 20.37
C ASP A 53 -3.40 -0.74 21.31
N ARG A 54 -3.88 0.47 21.68
CA ARG A 54 -3.19 1.44 22.54
C ARG A 54 -3.26 1.09 24.06
N GLY A 55 -3.75 -0.08 24.45
CA GLY A 55 -3.76 -0.53 25.85
C GLY A 55 -2.36 -0.61 26.51
N THR A 56 -2.27 -0.31 27.81
CA THR A 56 -0.99 -0.30 28.55
C THR A 56 -0.55 -1.65 29.14
N GLY A 57 -1.39 -2.70 29.03
CA GLY A 57 -1.11 -4.02 29.61
C GLY A 57 -0.34 -4.97 28.68
N LYS A 58 0.54 -5.82 29.25
CA LYS A 58 1.26 -6.87 28.50
C LYS A 58 0.30 -7.86 27.83
N VAL A 59 0.60 -8.22 26.58
CA VAL A 59 -0.18 -9.15 25.76
C VAL A 59 0.61 -10.46 25.62
N LEU A 60 0.14 -11.53 26.28
CA LEU A 60 0.71 -12.86 26.17
C LEU A 60 0.24 -13.55 24.89
N VAL A 61 1.17 -13.93 24.01
CA VAL A 61 0.90 -14.60 22.73
C VAL A 61 1.44 -16.04 22.77
N GLN A 62 0.54 -17.01 22.94
CA GLN A 62 0.87 -18.43 23.06
C GLN A 62 0.69 -19.16 21.71
N LEU A 63 1.80 -19.59 21.12
CA LEU A 63 1.85 -20.42 19.93
C LEU A 63 1.82 -21.90 20.34
N VAL A 64 0.66 -22.54 20.18
CA VAL A 64 0.46 -23.97 20.49
C VAL A 64 0.52 -24.79 19.19
N ILE A 65 1.44 -25.76 19.11
CA ILE A 65 1.75 -26.56 17.92
C ILE A 65 1.91 -28.03 18.30
N HIS A 66 1.29 -28.94 17.54
CA HIS A 66 1.57 -30.37 17.68
C HIS A 66 2.93 -30.73 17.06
N SER A 67 3.87 -31.29 17.83
CA SER A 67 5.26 -31.53 17.42
C SER A 67 5.46 -32.81 16.58
N ALA A 68 4.42 -33.31 15.92
CA ALA A 68 4.42 -34.56 15.15
C ALA A 68 4.56 -34.30 13.63
N GLY A 69 5.25 -35.19 12.93
CA GLY A 69 5.38 -35.14 11.46
C GLY A 69 5.94 -33.80 10.96
N GLU A 70 5.23 -33.22 9.99
CA GLU A 70 5.50 -31.92 9.34
C GLU A 70 5.00 -30.72 10.14
N LEU A 71 4.01 -30.89 11.04
CA LEU A 71 3.49 -29.80 11.87
C LEU A 71 4.57 -29.16 12.75
N LYS A 72 5.62 -29.91 13.07
CA LYS A 72 6.81 -29.39 13.76
C LYS A 72 7.53 -28.27 12.99
N LEU A 73 7.42 -28.20 11.66
CA LEU A 73 8.01 -27.13 10.84
C LEU A 73 7.39 -25.76 11.15
N GLN A 74 6.13 -25.75 11.61
CA GLN A 74 5.42 -24.53 12.01
C GLN A 74 6.04 -23.85 13.26
N THR A 75 6.95 -24.53 13.98
CA THR A 75 7.68 -23.93 15.11
C THR A 75 8.54 -22.73 14.70
N GLY A 76 8.88 -22.59 13.41
CA GLY A 76 9.55 -21.40 12.86
C GLY A 76 8.76 -20.09 13.08
N LEU A 77 7.43 -20.15 13.20
CA LEU A 77 6.58 -19.00 13.55
C LEU A 77 6.96 -18.36 14.90
N TYR A 78 7.61 -19.09 15.81
CA TYR A 78 8.07 -18.53 17.09
C TYR A 78 9.16 -17.46 16.93
N ALA A 79 10.02 -17.56 15.92
CA ALA A 79 11.07 -16.56 15.68
C ALA A 79 10.49 -15.19 15.25
N PHE A 80 9.34 -15.22 14.58
CA PHE A 80 8.55 -14.02 14.28
C PHE A 80 8.04 -13.36 15.58
N LEU A 81 7.53 -14.15 16.52
CA LEU A 81 7.08 -13.69 17.83
C LEU A 81 8.23 -13.14 18.71
N ASN A 82 9.42 -13.76 18.63
CA ASN A 82 10.63 -13.23 19.28
C ASN A 82 10.99 -11.83 18.77
N THR A 83 10.94 -11.63 17.45
CA THR A 83 11.16 -10.31 16.86
C THR A 83 10.04 -9.33 17.28
N ALA A 84 8.78 -9.77 17.30
CA ALA A 84 7.65 -8.94 17.73
C ALA A 84 7.80 -8.37 19.15
N ARG A 85 8.39 -9.14 20.08
CA ARG A 85 8.76 -8.66 21.42
C ARG A 85 9.85 -7.58 21.38
N GLN A 86 10.86 -7.74 20.53
CA GLN A 86 11.95 -6.76 20.43
C GLN A 86 11.49 -5.44 19.78
N GLU A 87 10.51 -5.50 18.88
CA GLU A 87 9.88 -4.32 18.27
C GLU A 87 8.90 -3.64 19.24
N ASN A 88 8.08 -4.43 19.93
CA ASN A 88 7.11 -3.96 20.93
C ASN A 88 7.17 -4.83 22.21
N PRO A 89 7.83 -4.34 23.30
CA PRO A 89 8.03 -5.08 24.55
C PRO A 89 6.75 -5.50 25.29
N ARG A 90 5.58 -4.99 24.87
CA ARG A 90 4.27 -5.40 25.40
C ARG A 90 3.90 -6.81 24.95
N ILE A 91 4.41 -7.28 23.80
CA ILE A 91 4.22 -8.65 23.31
C ILE A 91 5.11 -9.61 24.11
N VAL A 92 4.49 -10.55 24.82
CA VAL A 92 5.18 -11.62 25.55
C VAL A 92 4.97 -12.93 24.79
N PRO A 93 5.99 -13.47 24.10
CA PRO A 93 5.85 -14.64 23.27
C PRO A 93 6.03 -15.93 24.08
N GLN A 94 5.31 -17.00 23.70
CA GLN A 94 5.54 -18.33 24.27
C GLN A 94 5.21 -19.42 23.23
N LEU A 95 6.08 -20.42 23.09
CA LEU A 95 5.87 -21.62 22.29
C LEU A 95 5.53 -22.81 23.19
N ILE A 96 4.47 -23.54 22.84
CA ILE A 96 4.06 -24.77 23.52
C ILE A 96 3.97 -25.89 22.46
N GLU A 97 4.97 -26.76 22.45
CA GLU A 97 5.03 -27.96 21.61
C GLU A 97 4.31 -29.14 22.28
N ILE A 98 3.33 -29.72 21.59
CA ILE A 98 2.55 -30.87 22.06
C ILE A 98 3.09 -32.15 21.44
N GLY A 99 3.74 -32.98 22.25
CA GLY A 99 4.25 -34.30 21.89
C GLY A 99 3.21 -35.41 22.09
N GLU A 100 3.66 -36.65 21.91
CA GLU A 100 2.83 -37.85 22.04
C GLU A 100 2.25 -38.05 23.46
N GLY A 101 1.08 -38.70 23.51
CA GLY A 101 0.43 -39.11 24.75
C GLY A 101 -0.22 -37.97 25.56
N VAL A 102 -0.32 -36.76 25.02
CA VAL A 102 -0.98 -35.62 25.67
C VAL A 102 -2.44 -35.52 25.23
N ASN A 103 -3.38 -35.52 26.17
CA ASN A 103 -4.80 -35.30 25.88
C ASN A 103 -5.17 -33.80 25.91
N GLU A 104 -6.26 -33.44 25.24
CA GLU A 104 -6.74 -32.05 25.11
C GLU A 104 -6.88 -31.31 26.45
N THR A 105 -7.41 -31.98 27.49
CA THR A 105 -7.55 -31.38 28.83
C THR A 105 -6.19 -31.02 29.45
N ALA A 106 -5.17 -31.85 29.24
CA ALA A 106 -3.81 -31.56 29.69
C ALA A 106 -3.18 -30.39 28.90
N ILE A 107 -3.46 -30.27 27.59
CA ILE A 107 -3.00 -29.12 26.80
C ILE A 107 -3.58 -27.82 27.38
N VAL A 108 -4.90 -27.76 27.64
CA VAL A 108 -5.54 -26.54 28.19
C VAL A 108 -5.02 -26.22 29.59
N HIS A 109 -4.82 -27.23 30.45
CA HIS A 109 -4.18 -27.04 31.75
C HIS A 109 -2.80 -26.37 31.62
N TRP A 110 -1.96 -26.84 30.70
CA TRP A 110 -0.63 -26.27 30.49
C TRP A 110 -0.65 -24.90 29.81
N ILE A 111 -1.61 -24.58 28.95
CA ILE A 111 -1.80 -23.20 28.44
C ILE A 111 -2.08 -22.24 29.60
N MET A 112 -2.90 -22.66 30.58
CA MET A 112 -3.21 -21.88 31.78
C MET A 112 -2.02 -21.77 32.75
N GLU A 113 -1.26 -22.85 32.96
CA GLU A 113 -0.11 -22.86 33.88
C GLU A 113 1.15 -22.20 33.28
N ALA A 114 1.31 -22.24 31.97
CA ALA A 114 2.37 -21.51 31.27
C ALA A 114 2.15 -19.98 31.32
N LYS A 115 0.90 -19.53 31.54
CA LYS A 115 0.53 -18.13 31.82
C LYS A 115 0.84 -17.70 33.26
N SER A 116 0.93 -18.62 34.22
CA SER A 116 1.20 -18.31 35.64
C SER A 116 2.70 -18.37 36.00
N THR A 117 3.46 -19.24 35.32
CA THR A 117 4.84 -19.58 35.72
C THR A 117 5.92 -18.65 35.17
N GLY A 118 5.72 -18.02 34.01
CA GLY A 118 6.54 -16.91 33.47
C GLY A 118 8.03 -17.16 33.20
N SER A 119 8.56 -18.33 33.54
CA SER A 119 10.00 -18.63 33.59
C SER A 119 10.54 -19.38 32.37
N CYS A 120 9.67 -19.79 31.45
CA CYS A 120 10.04 -20.61 30.30
C CYS A 120 9.22 -20.24 29.05
N GLU A 121 9.91 -19.70 28.05
CA GLU A 121 9.31 -19.17 26.82
C GLU A 121 9.08 -20.25 25.76
N ARG A 122 9.82 -21.36 25.83
CA ARG A 122 9.68 -22.51 24.92
C ARG A 122 9.52 -23.78 25.73
N LEU A 123 8.32 -24.36 25.67
CA LEU A 123 7.90 -25.55 26.39
C LEU A 123 7.64 -26.71 25.42
N ARG A 124 8.01 -27.94 25.79
CA ARG A 124 7.47 -29.16 25.19
C ARG A 124 6.77 -30.00 26.25
N ILE A 125 5.56 -30.44 25.95
CA ILE A 125 4.74 -31.30 26.79
C ILE A 125 4.68 -32.67 26.13
N GLN A 126 5.10 -33.74 26.81
CA GLN A 126 5.05 -35.10 26.27
C GLN A 126 4.90 -36.13 27.39
N PHE A 127 4.03 -37.13 27.21
CA PHE A 127 3.71 -38.16 28.23
C PHE A 127 3.43 -37.60 29.65
N GLY A 128 2.82 -36.42 29.76
CA GLY A 128 2.53 -35.76 31.05
C GLY A 128 3.73 -35.03 31.69
N SER A 129 4.92 -35.13 31.11
CA SER A 129 6.11 -34.35 31.50
C SER A 129 6.19 -33.03 30.73
N VAL A 130 6.88 -32.05 31.30
CA VAL A 130 7.20 -30.77 30.66
C VAL A 130 8.71 -30.54 30.67
N SER A 131 9.24 -30.13 29.53
CA SER A 131 10.64 -29.74 29.34
C SER A 131 10.73 -28.36 28.71
N CYS A 132 11.78 -27.62 29.06
CA CYS A 132 12.12 -26.33 28.47
C CYS A 132 13.24 -26.50 27.45
N PHE A 133 13.19 -25.69 26.38
CA PHE A 133 14.31 -25.60 25.44
C PHE A 133 15.36 -24.64 25.99
N GLY A 134 16.62 -25.05 25.92
CA GLY A 134 17.78 -24.22 26.24
C GLY A 134 18.95 -24.58 25.32
N TRP A 135 19.94 -23.70 25.26
CA TRP A 135 21.18 -23.98 24.54
C TRP A 135 22.15 -24.79 25.40
N ARG A 136 23.05 -25.51 24.75
CA ARG A 136 24.19 -26.17 25.38
C ARG A 136 25.44 -25.80 24.60
N GLU A 137 26.46 -25.33 25.30
CA GLU A 137 27.77 -25.07 24.72
C GLU A 137 28.44 -26.40 24.34
N GLU A 138 28.80 -26.53 23.06
CA GLU A 138 29.61 -27.64 22.55
C GLU A 138 31.05 -27.17 22.39
N LYS A 139 32.00 -27.97 22.87
CA LYS A 139 33.44 -27.69 22.69
C LYS A 139 33.92 -28.32 21.40
N MET A 140 34.53 -27.51 20.53
CA MET A 140 35.34 -28.04 19.44
C MET A 140 36.63 -28.62 20.03
N GLU A 141 36.86 -29.93 19.87
CA GLU A 141 38.16 -30.53 20.19
C GLU A 141 39.22 -30.00 19.21
N GLU A 142 40.46 -29.77 19.67
CA GLU A 142 41.62 -29.34 18.85
C GLU A 142 42.04 -30.35 17.74
N ARG A 143 41.26 -31.40 17.51
CA ARG A 143 41.44 -32.31 16.38
C ARG A 143 41.07 -31.57 15.10
N GLY A 144 42.07 -31.01 14.42
CA GLY A 144 41.93 -30.29 13.15
C GLY A 144 40.92 -31.00 12.23
N ALA A 145 39.79 -30.34 11.99
CA ALA A 145 38.60 -30.99 11.47
C ALA A 145 38.86 -31.55 10.07
N VAL A 146 38.59 -32.85 9.88
CA VAL A 146 38.74 -33.50 8.58
C VAL A 146 37.76 -32.88 7.60
N THR A 147 38.27 -32.43 6.46
CA THR A 147 37.45 -31.77 5.44
C THR A 147 36.37 -32.72 4.90
N PRO A 148 35.12 -32.29 4.77
CA PRO A 148 34.02 -33.11 4.24
C PRO A 148 34.09 -33.29 2.72
N TRP A 149 35.03 -32.61 2.06
CA TRP A 149 35.19 -32.62 0.61
C TRP A 149 35.94 -33.86 0.13
N LYS A 150 35.29 -34.65 -0.73
CA LYS A 150 35.86 -35.76 -1.49
C LYS A 150 36.53 -35.27 -2.78
N ASP A 151 37.66 -35.89 -3.12
CA ASP A 151 38.30 -35.79 -4.43
C ASP A 151 37.33 -36.23 -5.54
N GLY A 152 37.23 -35.46 -6.61
CA GLY A 152 36.26 -35.69 -7.69
C GLY A 152 34.78 -35.52 -7.29
N GLY A 153 34.48 -35.06 -6.07
CA GLY A 153 33.12 -34.90 -5.58
C GLY A 153 32.34 -33.77 -6.28
N VAL A 154 31.02 -33.92 -6.33
CA VAL A 154 30.09 -32.99 -7.01
C VAL A 154 29.24 -32.25 -5.99
N TYR A 155 29.29 -30.92 -5.98
CA TYR A 155 28.61 -30.09 -4.96
C TYR A 155 27.74 -29.00 -5.58
N LEU A 156 26.52 -28.83 -5.06
CA LEU A 156 25.60 -27.75 -5.45
C LEU A 156 25.55 -26.67 -4.36
N ILE A 157 25.79 -25.41 -4.73
CA ILE A 157 25.67 -24.25 -3.85
C ILE A 157 24.60 -23.31 -4.41
N THR A 158 23.40 -23.36 -3.83
CA THR A 158 22.31 -22.43 -4.18
C THR A 158 22.56 -21.09 -3.51
N GLY A 159 22.37 -19.98 -4.22
CA GLY A 159 22.92 -18.69 -3.76
C GLY A 159 24.45 -18.65 -3.86
N GLY A 160 25.07 -19.47 -4.73
CA GLY A 160 26.52 -19.67 -4.81
C GLY A 160 27.34 -18.42 -5.14
N MET A 161 26.71 -17.41 -5.74
CA MET A 161 27.32 -16.09 -6.01
C MET A 161 27.20 -15.11 -4.83
N GLY A 162 26.46 -15.44 -3.77
CA GLY A 162 26.33 -14.65 -2.55
C GLY A 162 27.57 -14.75 -1.65
N GLY A 163 27.66 -13.90 -0.61
CA GLY A 163 28.86 -13.75 0.21
C GLY A 163 29.39 -15.07 0.80
N LEU A 164 28.52 -15.84 1.47
CA LEU A 164 28.90 -17.15 2.03
C LEU A 164 29.13 -18.21 0.94
N GLY A 165 28.28 -18.25 -0.09
CA GLY A 165 28.37 -19.24 -1.17
C GLY A 165 29.73 -19.22 -1.88
N ARG A 166 30.29 -18.02 -2.11
CA ARG A 166 31.63 -17.85 -2.69
C ARG A 166 32.74 -18.37 -1.78
N GLN A 167 32.64 -18.18 -0.46
CA GLN A 167 33.66 -18.67 0.48
C GLN A 167 33.65 -20.20 0.54
N PHE A 168 32.48 -20.83 0.59
CA PHE A 168 32.36 -22.29 0.55
C PHE A 168 32.83 -22.88 -0.80
N ALA A 169 32.49 -22.23 -1.92
CA ALA A 169 32.99 -22.61 -3.24
C ALA A 169 34.52 -22.57 -3.29
N ALA A 170 35.13 -21.47 -2.82
CA ALA A 170 36.57 -21.31 -2.80
C ALA A 170 37.28 -22.32 -1.89
N ASP A 171 36.68 -22.68 -0.75
CA ASP A 171 37.23 -23.70 0.14
C ASP A 171 37.20 -25.10 -0.47
N ILE A 172 36.08 -25.52 -1.07
CA ILE A 172 35.97 -26.78 -1.81
C ILE A 172 37.04 -26.84 -2.91
N CYS A 173 37.17 -25.78 -3.71
CA CYS A 173 38.12 -25.70 -4.82
C CYS A 173 39.59 -25.82 -4.36
N ARG A 174 39.92 -25.34 -3.16
CA ARG A 174 41.28 -25.38 -2.61
C ARG A 174 41.64 -26.71 -1.94
N LYS A 175 40.66 -27.43 -1.40
CA LYS A 175 40.90 -28.57 -0.48
C LYS A 175 40.57 -29.95 -1.06
N ALA A 176 39.78 -30.03 -2.13
CA ALA A 176 39.56 -31.28 -2.87
C ALA A 176 40.35 -31.31 -4.19
N ILE A 177 40.76 -32.48 -4.63
CA ILE A 177 41.38 -32.68 -5.95
C ILE A 177 40.29 -32.79 -7.01
N ARG A 178 40.27 -31.85 -7.97
CA ARG A 178 39.34 -31.78 -9.11
C ARG A 178 37.85 -31.90 -8.74
N PRO A 179 37.32 -31.14 -7.76
CA PRO A 179 35.90 -31.13 -7.46
C PRO A 179 35.10 -30.53 -8.61
N VAL A 180 33.82 -30.89 -8.69
CA VAL A 180 32.82 -30.19 -9.51
C VAL A 180 31.98 -29.32 -8.57
N VAL A 181 31.97 -28.00 -8.79
CA VAL A 181 31.23 -27.05 -7.97
C VAL A 181 30.22 -26.31 -8.83
N ILE A 182 28.94 -26.56 -8.59
CA ILE A 182 27.83 -25.92 -9.28
C ILE A 182 27.31 -24.78 -8.42
N LEU A 183 27.40 -23.57 -8.95
CA LEU A 183 26.86 -22.37 -8.34
C LEU A 183 25.51 -22.06 -9.00
N SER A 184 24.45 -21.87 -8.21
CA SER A 184 23.12 -21.58 -8.74
C SER A 184 22.53 -20.31 -8.13
N GLY A 185 21.74 -19.58 -8.92
CA GLY A 185 21.05 -18.36 -8.51
C GLY A 185 20.20 -17.76 -9.63
N ARG A 186 19.40 -16.73 -9.29
CA ARG A 186 18.37 -16.17 -10.17
C ARG A 186 18.88 -15.22 -11.25
N ALA A 187 19.97 -14.51 -10.96
CA ALA A 187 20.47 -13.47 -11.84
C ALA A 187 21.21 -14.08 -13.05
N PRO A 188 21.17 -13.46 -14.24
CA PRO A 188 22.07 -13.84 -15.31
C PRO A 188 23.53 -13.58 -14.90
N LEU A 189 24.46 -14.18 -15.65
CA LEU A 189 25.87 -13.80 -15.56
C LEU A 189 26.09 -12.36 -16.02
N ASP A 190 27.03 -11.71 -15.36
CA ASP A 190 27.58 -10.41 -15.73
C ASP A 190 29.10 -10.51 -15.65
N ALA A 191 29.81 -9.51 -16.19
CA ALA A 191 31.27 -9.53 -16.26
C ALA A 191 31.97 -9.75 -14.89
N LYS A 192 31.36 -9.30 -13.78
CA LYS A 192 31.91 -9.49 -12.43
C LYS A 192 31.70 -10.93 -11.95
N LYS A 193 30.55 -11.54 -12.22
CA LYS A 193 30.32 -12.98 -11.94
C LYS A 193 31.20 -13.87 -12.82
N GLU A 194 31.42 -13.51 -14.08
CA GLU A 194 32.30 -14.23 -15.01
C GLU A 194 33.77 -14.20 -14.54
N GLU A 195 34.26 -13.05 -14.08
CA GLU A 195 35.59 -12.92 -13.46
C GLU A 195 35.71 -13.80 -12.20
N GLN A 196 34.68 -13.84 -11.35
CA GLN A 196 34.64 -14.70 -10.15
C GLN A 196 34.64 -16.20 -10.50
N LEU A 197 33.93 -16.62 -11.55
CA LEU A 197 33.98 -18.00 -12.06
C LEU A 197 35.35 -18.37 -12.61
N ALA A 198 35.97 -17.47 -13.38
CA ALA A 198 37.32 -17.67 -13.91
C ALA A 198 38.34 -17.81 -12.77
N PHE A 199 38.24 -16.98 -11.73
CA PHE A 199 39.06 -17.09 -10.53
C PHE A 199 38.90 -18.45 -9.83
N LEU A 200 37.67 -18.89 -9.54
CA LEU A 200 37.44 -20.19 -8.88
C LEU A 200 37.93 -21.37 -9.75
N SER A 201 37.72 -21.31 -11.06
CA SER A 201 38.19 -22.32 -12.02
C SER A 201 39.72 -22.40 -12.09
N SER A 202 40.42 -21.27 -11.91
CA SER A 202 41.89 -21.22 -11.92
C SER A 202 42.56 -22.03 -10.79
N ILE A 203 41.80 -22.35 -9.73
CA ILE A 203 42.27 -23.11 -8.56
C ILE A 203 42.32 -24.64 -8.84
N GLY A 204 41.86 -25.09 -10.02
CA GLY A 204 41.92 -26.49 -10.46
C GLY A 204 40.63 -27.28 -10.25
N ALA A 205 39.53 -26.59 -9.98
CA ALA A 205 38.18 -27.12 -9.89
C ALA A 205 37.39 -26.93 -11.20
N ASN A 206 36.38 -27.78 -11.42
CA ASN A 206 35.41 -27.59 -12.49
C ASN A 206 34.21 -26.81 -11.93
N VAL A 207 34.17 -25.50 -12.20
CA VAL A 207 33.15 -24.60 -11.63
C VAL A 207 32.19 -24.15 -12.71
N GLU A 208 30.89 -24.38 -12.48
CA GLU A 208 29.82 -24.04 -13.43
C GLU A 208 28.77 -23.17 -12.74
N TYR A 209 28.24 -22.17 -13.46
CA TYR A 209 27.07 -21.43 -13.03
C TYR A 209 25.83 -21.88 -13.80
N ILE A 210 24.77 -22.22 -13.08
CA ILE A 210 23.47 -22.57 -13.67
C ILE A 210 22.43 -21.62 -13.11
N GLN A 211 21.90 -20.75 -13.96
CA GLN A 211 20.83 -19.83 -13.59
C GLN A 211 19.55 -20.62 -13.31
N ALA A 212 19.02 -20.48 -12.09
CA ALA A 212 17.74 -21.06 -11.67
C ALA A 212 17.19 -20.26 -10.49
N ASP A 213 15.86 -20.05 -10.46
CA ASP A 213 15.17 -19.71 -9.22
C ASP A 213 14.87 -20.97 -8.44
N ILE A 214 15.51 -21.10 -7.27
CA ILE A 214 15.28 -22.24 -6.39
C ILE A 214 13.89 -22.22 -5.73
N ALA A 215 13.16 -21.10 -5.79
CA ALA A 215 11.76 -21.02 -5.39
C ALA A 215 10.77 -21.35 -6.54
N ASP A 216 11.27 -21.74 -7.71
CA ASP A 216 10.50 -22.28 -8.83
C ASP A 216 10.76 -23.80 -8.93
N LYS A 217 9.69 -24.60 -8.82
CA LYS A 217 9.80 -26.06 -8.76
C LYS A 217 10.37 -26.65 -10.06
N ASP A 218 9.92 -26.17 -11.20
CA ASP A 218 10.29 -26.76 -12.50
C ASP A 218 11.76 -26.43 -12.80
N GLN A 219 12.23 -25.24 -12.42
CA GLN A 219 13.65 -24.87 -12.52
C GLN A 219 14.56 -25.67 -11.57
N VAL A 220 14.08 -26.04 -10.36
CA VAL A 220 14.82 -26.92 -9.45
C VAL A 220 14.90 -28.34 -10.00
N ASP A 221 13.78 -28.88 -10.51
CA ASP A 221 13.76 -30.22 -11.13
C ASP A 221 14.69 -30.28 -12.35
N ASP A 222 14.63 -29.29 -13.25
CA ASP A 222 15.51 -29.21 -14.43
C ASP A 222 17.00 -29.07 -14.04
N LEU A 223 17.31 -28.22 -13.05
CA LEU A 223 18.67 -28.10 -12.49
C LEU A 223 19.18 -29.46 -12.00
N VAL A 224 18.39 -30.15 -11.17
CA VAL A 224 18.80 -31.42 -10.55
C VAL A 224 18.90 -32.53 -11.60
N LEU A 225 17.96 -32.62 -12.55
CA LEU A 225 18.02 -33.54 -13.69
C LEU A 225 19.24 -33.32 -14.58
N LEU A 226 19.63 -32.06 -14.81
CA LEU A 226 20.85 -31.70 -15.54
C LEU A 226 22.11 -32.21 -14.82
N LEU A 227 22.19 -32.05 -13.50
CA LEU A 227 23.32 -32.56 -12.70
C LEU A 227 23.43 -34.09 -12.75
N ILE A 228 22.31 -34.81 -12.61
CA ILE A 228 22.29 -36.28 -12.77
C ILE A 228 22.81 -36.67 -14.16
N ARG A 229 22.27 -36.06 -15.23
CA ARG A 229 22.64 -36.41 -16.61
C ARG A 229 24.11 -36.12 -16.93
N LYS A 230 24.67 -35.06 -16.35
CA LYS A 230 26.02 -34.58 -16.67
C LYS A 230 27.11 -35.23 -15.82
N TYR A 231 26.84 -35.51 -14.54
CA TYR A 231 27.84 -35.98 -13.57
C TYR A 231 27.51 -37.32 -12.91
N GLY A 232 26.28 -37.83 -13.03
CA GLY A 232 25.86 -39.14 -12.50
C GLY A 232 25.70 -39.22 -10.98
N VAL A 233 26.24 -38.25 -10.23
CA VAL A 233 26.19 -38.18 -8.76
C VAL A 233 26.12 -36.74 -8.29
N LEU A 234 25.50 -36.52 -7.12
CA LEU A 234 25.57 -35.29 -6.34
C LEU A 234 25.99 -35.69 -4.92
N ASN A 235 27.13 -35.18 -4.44
CA ASN A 235 27.68 -35.54 -3.13
C ASN A 235 27.12 -34.67 -2.01
N GLY A 236 26.98 -33.37 -2.25
CA GLY A 236 26.55 -32.47 -1.17
C GLY A 236 25.92 -31.19 -1.67
N ILE A 237 25.08 -30.62 -0.82
CA ILE A 237 24.34 -29.41 -1.11
C ILE A 237 24.60 -28.40 0.01
N ILE A 238 24.88 -27.15 -0.36
CA ILE A 238 24.97 -26.02 0.58
C ILE A 238 23.94 -24.98 0.17
N HIS A 239 22.90 -24.84 0.99
CA HIS A 239 21.78 -23.94 0.74
C HIS A 239 22.06 -22.56 1.33
N CYS A 240 22.73 -21.71 0.56
CA CYS A 240 23.01 -20.30 0.90
C CYS A 240 21.97 -19.31 0.37
N ALA A 241 20.92 -19.78 -0.32
CA ALA A 241 19.91 -18.89 -0.90
C ALA A 241 19.15 -18.13 0.21
N GLY A 242 18.82 -16.87 -0.07
CA GLY A 242 18.19 -15.97 0.88
C GLY A 242 18.19 -14.54 0.34
N VAL A 243 17.25 -13.74 0.84
CA VAL A 243 17.19 -12.29 0.67
C VAL A 243 16.72 -11.67 1.98
N ILE A 244 16.96 -10.38 2.15
CA ILE A 244 16.40 -9.56 3.23
C ILE A 244 15.61 -8.40 2.63
N GLN A 245 14.60 -7.95 3.35
CA GLN A 245 13.85 -6.74 3.05
C GLN A 245 13.37 -6.15 4.38
N ASP A 246 14.17 -5.26 4.96
CA ASP A 246 13.96 -4.79 6.33
C ASP A 246 12.69 -3.95 6.45
N GLY A 247 11.92 -4.19 7.52
CA GLY A 247 10.69 -3.47 7.82
C GLY A 247 9.98 -4.02 9.05
N TYR A 248 9.65 -3.13 10.00
CA TYR A 248 8.92 -3.44 11.23
C TYR A 248 7.56 -4.09 10.96
N ILE A 249 7.15 -5.04 11.80
CA ILE A 249 5.91 -5.84 11.69
C ILE A 249 4.68 -4.96 11.46
N LEU A 250 4.61 -3.81 12.13
CA LEU A 250 3.49 -2.85 12.03
C LEU A 250 3.22 -2.34 10.60
N ARG A 251 4.25 -2.30 9.74
CA ARG A 251 4.17 -1.81 8.34
C ARG A 251 4.49 -2.89 7.29
N LYS A 252 5.05 -4.04 7.69
CA LYS A 252 5.45 -5.12 6.79
C LYS A 252 4.25 -5.71 6.04
N THR A 253 4.34 -5.86 4.72
CA THR A 253 3.26 -6.46 3.92
C THR A 253 3.48 -7.96 3.68
N VAL A 254 2.38 -8.68 3.44
CA VAL A 254 2.39 -10.11 3.07
C VAL A 254 3.31 -10.40 1.88
N LYS A 255 3.26 -9.55 0.84
CA LYS A 255 4.08 -9.72 -0.38
C LYS A 255 5.58 -9.65 -0.10
N GLU A 256 6.00 -8.72 0.75
CA GLU A 256 7.41 -8.55 1.12
C GLU A 256 7.89 -9.72 1.97
N MET A 257 7.07 -10.12 2.96
CA MET A 257 7.33 -11.31 3.77
C MET A 257 7.48 -12.56 2.88
N HIS A 258 6.53 -12.82 1.96
CA HIS A 258 6.64 -13.95 1.04
C HIS A 258 7.90 -13.90 0.19
N GLY A 259 8.35 -12.72 -0.24
CA GLY A 259 9.61 -12.53 -0.96
C GLY A 259 10.85 -12.97 -0.17
N VAL A 260 10.86 -12.72 1.14
CA VAL A 260 11.92 -13.13 2.07
C VAL A 260 11.83 -14.62 2.45
N LEU A 261 10.62 -15.14 2.66
CA LEU A 261 10.40 -16.56 3.00
C LEU A 261 10.75 -17.49 1.82
N SER A 262 10.31 -17.15 0.60
CA SER A 262 10.36 -18.01 -0.59
C SER A 262 11.68 -18.78 -0.79
N PRO A 263 12.87 -18.15 -0.83
CA PRO A 263 14.11 -18.88 -1.10
C PRO A 263 14.49 -19.90 -0.03
N LYS A 264 14.18 -19.65 1.26
CA LYS A 264 14.58 -20.50 2.39
C LYS A 264 13.51 -21.50 2.83
N VAL A 265 12.25 -21.24 2.49
CA VAL A 265 11.08 -22.04 2.89
C VAL A 265 10.62 -22.94 1.74
N THR A 266 10.07 -22.34 0.69
CA THR A 266 9.63 -23.05 -0.52
C THR A 266 10.82 -23.64 -1.27
N GLY A 267 11.89 -22.87 -1.45
CA GLY A 267 13.03 -23.35 -2.22
C GLY A 267 13.85 -24.46 -1.57
N LEU A 268 13.90 -24.49 -0.23
CA LEU A 268 14.42 -25.66 0.49
C LEU A 268 13.53 -26.90 0.29
N THR A 269 12.21 -26.71 0.32
CA THR A 269 11.24 -27.80 0.15
C THR A 269 11.34 -28.42 -1.24
N PHE A 270 11.45 -27.60 -2.30
CA PHE A 270 11.67 -28.10 -3.66
C PHE A 270 13.03 -28.79 -3.82
N LEU A 271 14.09 -28.23 -3.23
CA LEU A 271 15.44 -28.81 -3.30
C LEU A 271 15.52 -30.18 -2.60
N ASP A 272 14.86 -30.35 -1.45
CA ASP A 272 14.76 -31.66 -0.80
C ASP A 272 13.90 -32.65 -1.60
N GLN A 273 12.76 -32.22 -2.15
CA GLN A 273 11.90 -33.06 -2.98
C GLN A 273 12.62 -33.55 -4.24
N ALA A 274 13.29 -32.66 -4.98
CA ALA A 274 14.02 -33.01 -6.21
C ALA A 274 15.23 -33.93 -5.95
N THR A 275 15.79 -33.91 -4.73
CA THR A 275 16.98 -34.70 -4.34
C THR A 275 16.68 -35.86 -3.39
N GLN A 276 15.39 -36.20 -3.18
CA GLN A 276 14.97 -37.14 -2.16
C GLN A 276 15.59 -38.54 -2.27
N ASP A 277 15.69 -39.05 -3.50
CA ASP A 277 16.20 -40.38 -3.84
C ASP A 277 17.73 -40.40 -4.01
N MET A 278 18.40 -39.26 -3.83
CA MET A 278 19.84 -39.13 -4.03
C MET A 278 20.62 -39.48 -2.77
N ALA A 279 21.63 -40.33 -2.92
CA ALA A 279 22.59 -40.66 -1.87
C ALA A 279 23.58 -39.50 -1.57
N LEU A 280 23.04 -38.36 -1.13
CA LEU A 280 23.82 -37.24 -0.62
C LEU A 280 24.66 -37.68 0.59
N ASP A 281 25.83 -37.08 0.74
CA ASP A 281 26.63 -37.13 1.96
C ASP A 281 26.07 -36.14 2.99
N PHE A 282 25.74 -34.91 2.56
CA PHE A 282 25.19 -33.85 3.41
C PHE A 282 24.29 -32.85 2.68
N LEU A 283 23.41 -32.20 3.46
CA LEU A 283 22.70 -30.96 3.11
C LEU A 283 22.93 -29.93 4.23
N VAL A 284 23.68 -28.86 3.93
CA VAL A 284 23.94 -27.76 4.85
C VAL A 284 22.96 -26.62 4.60
N LEU A 285 22.25 -26.18 5.64
CA LEU A 285 21.35 -25.04 5.59
C LEU A 285 22.02 -23.83 6.25
N CYS A 286 22.24 -22.77 5.48
CA CYS A 286 22.85 -21.54 5.98
C CYS A 286 21.78 -20.65 6.59
N SER A 287 21.50 -20.92 7.86
CA SER A 287 20.58 -20.19 8.74
C SER A 287 21.28 -18.97 9.36
N SER A 288 20.60 -18.28 10.27
CA SER A 288 21.11 -17.09 10.94
C SER A 288 20.76 -17.07 12.42
N ILE A 289 21.59 -16.43 13.25
CA ILE A 289 21.29 -16.16 14.67
C ILE A 289 19.94 -15.46 14.87
N ALA A 290 19.49 -14.67 13.89
CA ALA A 290 18.18 -14.02 13.88
C ALA A 290 17.02 -15.03 13.97
N GLY A 291 17.16 -16.25 13.44
CA GLY A 291 16.14 -17.30 13.56
C GLY A 291 15.99 -17.85 14.99
N SER A 292 17.02 -17.70 15.83
CA SER A 292 16.97 -18.13 17.23
C SER A 292 16.61 -16.99 18.19
N LEU A 293 17.19 -15.81 17.99
CA LEU A 293 17.08 -14.68 18.91
C LEU A 293 15.99 -13.67 18.51
N GLY A 294 15.64 -13.60 17.23
CA GLY A 294 14.91 -12.48 16.61
C GLY A 294 15.84 -11.32 16.26
N ASN A 295 15.42 -10.44 15.34
CA ASN A 295 16.13 -9.21 15.00
C ASN A 295 15.13 -8.13 14.53
N PRO A 296 15.11 -6.90 15.09
CA PRO A 296 14.07 -5.90 14.78
C PRO A 296 14.06 -5.52 13.30
N GLY A 297 12.86 -5.41 12.72
CA GLY A 297 12.68 -5.18 11.28
C GLY A 297 12.87 -6.42 10.41
N GLN A 298 13.22 -7.57 10.97
CA GLN A 298 13.55 -8.80 10.24
C GLN A 298 12.75 -10.03 10.73
N ALA A 299 11.49 -9.83 11.11
CA ALA A 299 10.62 -10.89 11.67
C ALA A 299 10.38 -12.06 10.70
N ASP A 300 10.22 -11.76 9.42
CA ASP A 300 10.10 -12.71 8.31
C ASP A 300 11.41 -13.44 8.02
N TYR A 301 12.54 -12.72 8.02
CA TYR A 301 13.86 -13.34 7.89
C TYR A 301 14.17 -14.27 9.08
N ALA A 302 13.80 -13.86 10.31
CA ALA A 302 13.90 -14.71 11.49
C ALA A 302 13.06 -16.00 11.33
N LEU A 303 11.80 -15.87 10.91
CA LEU A 303 10.90 -17.00 10.60
C LEU A 303 11.51 -17.94 9.53
N ALA A 304 12.01 -17.39 8.42
CA ALA A 304 12.62 -18.15 7.33
C ALA A 304 13.81 -19.01 7.79
N ASN A 305 14.65 -18.46 8.67
CA ASN A 305 15.80 -19.17 9.22
C ASN A 305 15.38 -20.23 10.25
N ALA A 306 14.43 -19.91 11.14
CA ALA A 306 13.88 -20.86 12.10
C ALA A 306 13.12 -22.02 11.45
N TYR A 307 12.53 -21.82 10.26
CA TYR A 307 11.98 -22.90 9.46
C TYR A 307 13.07 -23.87 9.01
N MET A 308 14.20 -23.39 8.47
CA MET A 308 15.33 -24.26 8.09
C MET A 308 15.89 -25.02 9.29
N ASP A 309 15.97 -24.39 10.46
CA ASP A 309 16.40 -25.02 11.71
C ASP A 309 15.47 -26.20 12.08
N ALA A 310 14.15 -26.00 11.99
CA ALA A 310 13.18 -27.08 12.18
C ALA A 310 13.23 -28.14 11.05
N TYR A 311 13.53 -27.72 9.82
CA TYR A 311 13.60 -28.56 8.64
C TYR A 311 14.78 -29.53 8.67
N ALA A 312 15.94 -29.13 9.22
CA ALA A 312 17.05 -30.05 9.43
C ALA A 312 16.65 -31.24 10.32
N ALA A 313 16.01 -30.98 11.45
CA ALA A 313 15.49 -32.01 12.37
C ALA A 313 14.27 -32.78 11.81
N TYR A 314 13.60 -32.25 10.80
CA TYR A 314 12.58 -32.98 10.03
C TYR A 314 13.22 -33.94 9.04
N ARG A 315 14.06 -33.44 8.13
CA ARG A 315 14.73 -34.22 7.10
C ARG A 315 15.59 -35.34 7.69
N ASN A 316 16.31 -35.09 8.79
CA ASN A 316 17.10 -36.13 9.46
C ASN A 316 16.26 -37.28 10.04
N ARG A 317 14.98 -37.04 10.36
CA ARG A 317 14.04 -38.10 10.74
C ARG A 317 13.66 -38.95 9.52
N LEU A 318 13.36 -38.31 8.39
CA LEU A 318 13.13 -39.00 7.11
C LEU A 318 14.36 -39.84 6.70
N VAL A 319 15.58 -39.37 6.97
CA VAL A 319 16.82 -40.15 6.76
C VAL A 319 16.87 -41.39 7.67
N ALA A 320 16.50 -41.25 8.95
CA ALA A 320 16.42 -42.39 9.88
C ALA A 320 15.30 -43.40 9.50
N GLU A 321 14.25 -42.92 8.84
CA GLU A 321 13.15 -43.72 8.29
C GLU A 321 13.47 -44.32 6.89
N GLY A 322 14.60 -43.96 6.28
CA GLY A 322 15.02 -44.43 4.95
C GLY A 322 14.34 -43.75 3.77
N LEU A 323 13.65 -42.62 3.99
CA LEU A 323 12.92 -41.82 3.00
C LEU A 323 13.76 -40.68 2.39
N ARG A 324 14.98 -40.47 2.89
CA ARG A 324 15.97 -39.49 2.45
C ARG A 324 17.38 -40.03 2.71
N PHE A 325 18.39 -39.41 2.11
CA PHE A 325 19.80 -39.71 2.39
C PHE A 325 20.61 -38.44 2.71
N GLY A 326 21.78 -38.63 3.33
CA GLY A 326 22.72 -37.57 3.70
C GLY A 326 22.36 -36.82 4.98
N ARG A 327 23.39 -36.38 5.71
CA ARG A 327 23.23 -35.66 6.98
C ARG A 327 22.78 -34.23 6.73
N THR A 328 21.69 -33.81 7.37
CA THR A 328 21.22 -32.43 7.31
C THR A 328 21.72 -31.65 8.54
N ILE A 329 22.21 -30.43 8.35
CA ILE A 329 22.61 -29.54 9.45
C ILE A 329 22.14 -28.12 9.14
N SER A 330 21.48 -27.48 10.10
CA SER A 330 21.27 -26.03 10.08
C SER A 330 22.35 -25.34 10.91
N ILE A 331 22.98 -24.31 10.35
CA ILE A 331 23.99 -23.51 11.04
C ILE A 331 23.49 -22.07 11.13
N ASN A 332 23.19 -21.60 12.33
CA ASN A 332 22.77 -20.22 12.59
C ASN A 332 24.00 -19.31 12.57
N TRP A 333 24.30 -18.72 11.41
CA TRP A 333 25.44 -17.83 11.21
C TRP A 333 25.22 -16.42 11.79
N PRO A 334 26.25 -15.80 12.40
CA PRO A 334 26.30 -14.38 12.73
C PRO A 334 26.73 -13.58 11.48
N LEU A 335 27.06 -12.30 11.66
CA LEU A 335 27.74 -11.52 10.62
C LEU A 335 29.14 -12.09 10.34
N TRP A 336 29.52 -12.19 9.07
CA TRP A 336 30.87 -12.56 8.63
C TRP A 336 31.61 -11.31 8.16
N LYS A 337 32.92 -11.30 8.32
CA LYS A 337 33.79 -10.20 7.89
C LYS A 337 33.92 -10.11 6.36
N ASP A 338 34.20 -11.25 5.71
CA ASP A 338 34.36 -11.34 4.24
C ASP A 338 33.21 -12.12 3.58
N GLY A 339 31.97 -11.99 4.07
CA GLY A 339 30.84 -12.79 3.60
C GLY A 339 29.48 -12.31 4.12
N GLY A 340 28.45 -13.13 3.91
CA GLY A 340 27.06 -12.78 4.30
C GLY A 340 26.30 -11.96 3.26
N MET A 341 25.27 -11.25 3.72
CA MET A 341 24.51 -10.28 2.94
C MET A 341 24.99 -8.87 3.31
N GLU A 342 25.37 -8.08 2.30
CA GLU A 342 25.88 -6.72 2.50
C GLU A 342 24.74 -5.79 2.97
N VAL A 343 24.92 -5.16 4.13
CA VAL A 343 24.01 -4.12 4.65
C VAL A 343 24.45 -2.79 4.06
N ALA A 344 23.62 -2.19 3.19
CA ALA A 344 23.90 -0.88 2.66
C ALA A 344 23.88 0.18 3.78
N ASN A 345 24.92 1.01 3.84
CA ASN A 345 25.09 2.15 4.77
C ASN A 345 25.26 1.81 6.27
N HIS A 346 26.21 0.95 6.60
CA HIS A 346 26.94 1.09 7.86
C HIS A 346 28.46 1.17 7.65
N THR A 347 29.01 2.37 7.86
CA THR A 347 30.41 2.54 8.26
C THR A 347 30.68 1.83 9.58
N GLU A 348 31.94 1.50 9.85
CA GLU A 348 32.43 0.72 11.00
C GLU A 348 32.32 1.43 12.37
N ASP A 349 31.27 2.22 12.60
CA ASP A 349 30.96 2.76 13.93
C ASP A 349 30.32 1.66 14.81
N GLY A 350 31.14 1.04 15.64
CA GLY A 350 30.78 -0.02 16.60
C GLY A 350 29.87 0.44 17.76
N ARG A 351 28.78 1.14 17.45
CA ARG A 351 27.75 1.65 18.39
C ARG A 351 26.30 1.48 17.90
N ASN A 352 26.06 0.59 16.94
CA ASN A 352 24.79 -0.13 16.90
C ASN A 352 24.73 -1.09 18.10
N GLY A 353 23.52 -1.44 18.55
CA GLY A 353 23.26 -2.19 19.79
C GLY A 353 23.67 -3.67 19.82
N ASN A 354 24.78 -4.05 19.15
CA ASN A 354 25.36 -5.38 19.31
C ASN A 354 25.72 -5.59 20.79
N ARG A 355 25.12 -6.60 21.42
CA ARG A 355 25.36 -7.04 22.81
C ARG A 355 26.74 -7.72 22.94
N GLY A 356 27.80 -7.05 22.51
CA GLY A 356 29.16 -7.60 22.47
C GLY A 356 29.48 -8.50 21.26
N LEU A 357 28.61 -8.62 20.24
CA LEU A 357 28.90 -9.42 19.04
C LEU A 357 29.85 -8.71 18.06
N THR A 358 30.82 -9.46 17.53
CA THR A 358 31.76 -9.06 16.48
C THR A 358 31.53 -9.87 15.19
N ALA A 359 32.03 -9.36 14.06
CA ALA A 359 32.00 -10.11 12.80
C ALA A 359 32.96 -11.32 12.87
N MET A 360 32.52 -12.45 12.33
CA MET A 360 33.27 -13.71 12.29
C MET A 360 34.33 -13.70 11.18
N GLU A 361 35.54 -14.17 11.50
CA GLU A 361 36.60 -14.40 10.52
C GLU A 361 36.26 -15.61 9.62
N THR A 362 36.66 -15.54 8.36
CA THR A 362 36.34 -16.57 7.35
C THR A 362 36.94 -17.95 7.68
N SER A 363 38.09 -17.99 8.37
CA SER A 363 38.70 -19.24 8.87
C SER A 363 37.77 -19.97 9.83
N ASP A 364 37.29 -19.25 10.83
CA ASP A 364 36.55 -19.78 11.96
C ASP A 364 35.18 -20.28 11.48
N GLY A 365 34.55 -19.53 10.57
CA GLY A 365 33.32 -19.94 9.90
C GLY A 365 33.46 -21.23 9.07
N LEU A 366 34.61 -21.46 8.44
CA LEU A 366 34.90 -22.72 7.72
C LEU A 366 35.16 -23.88 8.69
N GLU A 367 35.80 -23.65 9.83
CA GLU A 367 35.96 -24.68 10.87
C GLU A 367 34.61 -25.07 11.50
N VAL A 368 33.74 -24.08 11.77
CA VAL A 368 32.34 -24.32 12.18
C VAL A 368 31.58 -25.14 11.15
N LEU A 369 31.79 -24.91 9.85
CA LEU A 369 31.15 -25.70 8.80
C LEU A 369 31.56 -27.18 8.86
N TYR A 370 32.85 -27.49 9.04
CA TYR A 370 33.31 -28.87 9.15
C TYR A 370 32.79 -29.53 10.42
N PHE A 371 32.83 -28.82 11.55
CA PHE A 371 32.25 -29.30 12.81
C PHE A 371 30.75 -29.57 12.65
N GLY A 372 30.01 -28.66 12.00
CA GLY A 372 28.58 -28.79 11.71
C GLY A 372 28.23 -30.00 10.84
N ILE A 373 29.06 -30.32 9.84
CA ILE A 373 28.86 -31.52 9.00
C ILE A 373 29.24 -32.81 9.75
N ALA A 374 30.27 -32.76 10.61
CA ALA A 374 30.74 -33.92 11.37
C ALA A 374 29.88 -34.25 12.62
N THR A 375 29.13 -33.28 13.14
CA THR A 375 28.34 -33.44 14.37
C THR A 375 27.00 -34.15 14.17
N LYS A 376 26.44 -34.65 15.28
CA LYS A 376 25.12 -35.29 15.35
C LYS A 376 23.99 -34.32 15.72
N HIS A 377 24.27 -33.04 15.91
CA HIS A 377 23.26 -32.01 16.15
C HIS A 377 22.56 -31.61 14.86
N ASP A 378 21.24 -31.45 14.88
CA ASP A 378 20.46 -31.00 13.70
C ASP A 378 20.59 -29.49 13.45
N GLN A 379 20.91 -28.75 14.51
CA GLN A 379 21.08 -27.30 14.54
C GLN A 379 22.29 -26.95 15.42
N ILE A 380 23.12 -26.01 14.97
CA ILE A 380 24.13 -25.35 15.82
C ILE A 380 24.05 -23.83 15.64
N MET A 381 24.31 -23.09 16.71
CA MET A 381 24.51 -21.64 16.67
C MET A 381 25.99 -21.33 16.88
N THR A 382 26.50 -20.36 16.14
CA THR A 382 27.86 -19.85 16.33
C THR A 382 27.84 -18.34 16.54
N LEU A 383 28.73 -17.86 17.42
CA LEU A 383 28.79 -16.48 17.89
C LEU A 383 30.26 -16.06 17.94
N SER A 384 30.53 -14.78 17.70
CA SER A 384 31.86 -14.17 17.83
C SER A 384 31.71 -12.88 18.64
N GLY A 385 32.62 -12.62 19.56
CA GLY A 385 32.62 -11.42 20.42
C GLY A 385 32.80 -11.72 21.91
N ASP A 386 32.02 -11.05 22.76
CA ASP A 386 32.02 -11.20 24.22
C ASP A 386 31.39 -12.53 24.66
N ILE A 387 32.18 -13.61 24.62
CA ILE A 387 31.73 -14.99 24.87
C ILE A 387 31.16 -15.17 26.28
N GLU A 388 31.76 -14.55 27.31
CA GLU A 388 31.30 -14.73 28.70
C GLU A 388 29.89 -14.16 28.89
N ARG A 389 29.62 -12.96 28.36
CA ARG A 389 28.29 -12.37 28.40
C ARG A 389 27.25 -13.24 27.70
N TRP A 390 27.57 -13.77 26.52
CA TRP A 390 26.64 -14.65 25.79
C TRP A 390 26.48 -16.03 26.44
N ARG A 391 27.49 -16.51 27.16
CA ARG A 391 27.39 -17.71 27.99
C ARG A 391 26.37 -17.49 29.12
N ASP A 392 26.44 -16.36 29.82
CA ASP A 392 25.46 -16.00 30.85
C ASP A 392 24.05 -15.77 30.26
N GLU A 393 23.93 -15.13 29.09
CA GLU A 393 22.63 -14.82 28.46
C GLU A 393 21.94 -16.07 27.84
N LEU A 394 22.69 -17.07 27.38
CA LEU A 394 22.14 -18.27 26.71
C LEU A 394 22.16 -19.55 27.55
N LEU A 395 23.11 -19.68 28.49
CA LEU A 395 23.26 -20.85 29.37
C LEU A 395 22.94 -20.52 30.84
N GLY A 396 22.67 -19.24 31.16
CA GLY A 396 22.31 -18.78 32.49
C GLY A 396 21.27 -19.71 33.13
N THR A 397 21.63 -20.27 34.28
CA THR A 397 20.85 -21.35 34.89
C THR A 397 19.44 -20.88 35.25
N ALA A 398 18.49 -21.82 35.23
CA ALA A 398 17.14 -21.65 35.77
C ALA A 398 17.12 -21.52 37.32
N GLU A 399 18.17 -20.94 37.93
CA GLU A 399 18.34 -20.73 39.37
C GLU A 399 18.15 -19.27 39.81
N SER A 400 17.62 -18.39 38.94
CA SER A 400 17.08 -17.08 39.37
C SER A 400 15.63 -17.18 39.89
N SER A 401 15.20 -18.36 40.31
CA SER A 401 14.02 -18.54 41.17
C SER A 401 14.34 -18.17 42.62
N ARG A 402 14.60 -16.88 42.87
CA ARG A 402 14.60 -16.32 44.23
C ARG A 402 13.59 -15.19 44.36
N LEU A 403 12.35 -15.61 44.61
CA LEU A 403 11.43 -14.83 45.42
C LEU A 403 12.01 -14.67 46.82
N SER A 404 12.57 -13.49 47.12
CA SER A 404 12.63 -12.98 48.49
C SER A 404 12.68 -11.46 48.51
N GLU A 405 11.65 -10.86 49.12
CA GLU A 405 11.68 -9.54 49.76
C GLU A 405 11.80 -8.30 48.86
N SER A 406 10.66 -7.83 48.33
CA SER A 406 10.27 -6.39 48.38
C SER A 406 8.78 -6.14 48.07
N THR A 407 7.88 -7.01 48.55
CA THR A 407 6.42 -6.82 48.46
C THR A 407 5.79 -6.52 49.81
N SER A 408 6.19 -5.41 50.44
CA SER A 408 5.57 -4.94 51.70
C SER A 408 5.56 -3.41 51.94
N TYR A 409 5.90 -2.56 50.96
CA TYR A 409 5.97 -1.10 51.19
C TYR A 409 5.22 -0.17 50.21
N LEU A 410 4.65 -0.68 49.10
CA LEU A 410 3.95 0.15 48.10
C LEU A 410 2.42 -0.07 48.03
N ALA A 411 1.88 -0.98 48.84
CA ALA A 411 0.44 -1.27 48.87
C ALA A 411 -0.38 -0.36 49.82
N GLN A 412 0.23 0.70 50.37
CA GLN A 412 -0.41 1.57 51.39
C GLN A 412 -0.22 3.09 51.17
N THR A 413 0.10 3.52 49.94
CA THR A 413 0.24 4.96 49.59
C THR A 413 -0.48 5.38 48.31
N ALA A 414 -1.05 4.45 47.53
CA ALA A 414 -1.69 4.75 46.23
C ALA A 414 -3.20 5.11 46.32
N ALA A 415 -3.79 5.20 47.52
CA ALA A 415 -5.24 5.31 47.72
C ALA A 415 -5.76 6.73 48.08
N SER A 416 -4.88 7.73 48.20
CA SER A 416 -5.24 9.12 48.51
C SER A 416 -4.29 10.10 47.83
N LEU A 417 -4.57 10.48 46.57
CA LEU A 417 -4.07 11.71 45.90
C LEU A 417 -4.60 11.86 44.45
N THR A 418 -5.24 10.84 43.89
CA THR A 418 -5.73 10.80 42.51
C THR A 418 -7.04 11.58 42.32
N HIS A 419 -6.93 12.87 41.96
CA HIS A 419 -7.79 13.43 40.90
C HIS A 419 -7.39 14.79 40.27
N LEU A 420 -6.27 15.43 40.66
CA LEU A 420 -6.02 16.84 40.30
C LEU A 420 -4.63 17.20 39.72
N ASN A 421 -3.76 16.25 39.38
CA ASN A 421 -2.39 16.55 38.85
C ASN A 421 -1.94 15.74 37.62
N SER A 422 -2.82 14.96 36.97
CA SER A 422 -2.43 14.21 35.77
C SER A 422 -2.11 15.10 34.58
N ASP A 423 -2.81 16.23 34.43
CA ASP A 423 -2.66 17.09 33.26
C ASP A 423 -1.38 17.94 33.34
N MET A 424 -1.01 18.41 34.53
CA MET A 424 0.28 19.08 34.76
C MET A 424 1.49 18.16 34.52
N LEU A 425 1.39 16.87 34.85
CA LEU A 425 2.47 15.91 34.53
C LEU A 425 2.60 15.69 33.02
N LYS A 426 1.48 15.63 32.29
CA LYS A 426 1.45 15.56 30.83
C LYS A 426 2.05 16.80 30.18
N GLU A 427 1.64 17.99 30.63
CA GLU A 427 2.16 19.27 30.13
C GLU A 427 3.69 19.33 30.28
N ARG A 428 4.24 19.04 31.47
CA ARG A 428 5.70 19.03 31.68
C ARG A 428 6.43 17.92 30.92
N THR A 429 5.82 16.74 30.79
CA THR A 429 6.39 15.65 29.96
C THR A 429 6.44 16.08 28.49
N ALA A 430 5.40 16.76 28.01
CA ALA A 430 5.34 17.29 26.66
C ALA A 430 6.35 18.42 26.43
N GLU A 431 6.57 19.31 27.41
CA GLU A 431 7.63 20.33 27.36
C GLU A 431 9.04 19.70 27.30
N GLN A 432 9.33 18.71 28.14
CA GLN A 432 10.61 17.98 28.10
C GLN A 432 10.80 17.24 26.76
N LEU A 433 9.75 16.59 26.25
CA LEU A 433 9.76 15.91 24.96
C LEU A 433 10.01 16.89 23.80
N LYS A 434 9.42 18.09 23.87
CA LYS A 434 9.58 19.18 22.91
C LYS A 434 10.98 19.81 22.98
N GLU A 435 11.60 19.89 24.15
CA GLU A 435 13.01 20.29 24.28
C GLU A 435 13.97 19.22 23.75
N LEU A 436 13.72 17.94 24.06
CA LEU A 436 14.51 16.81 23.55
C LEU A 436 14.44 16.73 22.03
N PHE A 437 13.22 16.78 21.47
CA PHE A 437 13.00 16.75 20.02
C PHE A 437 13.72 17.93 19.34
N GLY A 438 13.57 19.15 19.87
CA GLY A 438 14.24 20.34 19.32
C GLY A 438 15.77 20.27 19.34
N LYS A 439 16.37 19.69 20.39
CA LYS A 439 17.82 19.42 20.41
C LYS A 439 18.24 18.45 19.30
N THR A 440 17.44 17.41 19.06
CA THR A 440 17.74 16.38 18.06
C THR A 440 17.58 16.87 16.62
N ILE A 441 16.54 17.65 16.30
CA ILE A 441 16.36 18.25 14.96
C ILE A 441 17.06 19.62 14.78
N GLN A 442 17.80 20.09 15.78
CA GLN A 442 18.47 21.41 15.81
C GLN A 442 17.52 22.63 15.62
N VAL A 443 16.25 22.49 16.02
CA VAL A 443 15.25 23.57 15.97
C VAL A 443 14.95 24.05 17.39
N PRO A 444 14.92 25.38 17.66
CA PRO A 444 14.55 25.89 18.98
C PRO A 444 13.17 25.37 19.41
N SER A 445 13.05 24.90 20.65
CA SER A 445 11.79 24.35 21.18
C SER A 445 10.60 25.30 21.05
N SER A 446 10.83 26.62 21.07
CA SER A 446 9.80 27.63 20.82
C SER A 446 9.15 27.60 19.43
N ARG A 447 9.75 26.93 18.44
CA ARG A 447 9.21 26.73 17.08
C ARG A 447 8.54 25.37 16.86
N ILE A 448 8.44 24.55 17.90
CA ILE A 448 7.91 23.18 17.81
C ILE A 448 6.51 23.14 18.43
N SER A 449 5.56 22.55 17.72
CA SER A 449 4.18 22.34 18.17
C SER A 449 3.98 20.93 18.71
N LEU A 450 3.15 20.79 19.76
CA LEU A 450 2.85 19.48 20.34
C LEU A 450 1.82 18.69 19.51
N HIS A 451 0.98 19.37 18.74
CA HIS A 451 -0.13 18.76 18.00
C HIS A 451 0.08 18.75 16.49
N GLU A 452 1.25 19.22 16.03
CA GLU A 452 1.62 19.16 14.62
C GLU A 452 2.20 17.77 14.29
N PRO A 453 1.87 17.19 13.11
CA PRO A 453 2.44 15.92 12.68
C PRO A 453 3.96 15.98 12.65
N LEU A 454 4.60 15.03 13.32
CA LEU A 454 6.05 14.91 13.43
C LEU A 454 6.79 14.97 12.08
N GLU A 455 6.15 14.47 11.02
CA GLU A 455 6.65 14.48 9.64
C GLU A 455 6.93 15.90 9.09
N SER A 456 6.22 16.95 9.54
CA SER A 456 6.46 18.33 9.07
C SER A 456 7.83 18.89 9.48
N TYR A 457 8.42 18.30 10.51
CA TYR A 457 9.77 18.62 11.00
C TYR A 457 10.88 17.83 10.27
N GLY A 458 10.55 17.12 9.19
CA GLY A 458 11.51 16.37 8.38
C GLY A 458 11.98 15.06 9.03
N LEU A 459 11.11 14.41 9.80
CA LEU A 459 11.45 13.26 10.62
C LEU A 459 11.70 12.01 9.75
N ASP A 460 12.96 11.60 9.64
CA ASP A 460 13.40 10.39 8.92
C ASP A 460 13.76 9.24 9.88
N SER A 461 14.12 8.08 9.32
CA SER A 461 14.49 6.90 10.10
C SER A 461 15.73 7.10 11.01
N LEU A 462 16.61 8.06 10.71
CA LEU A 462 17.76 8.38 11.55
C LEU A 462 17.30 9.17 12.78
N ILE A 463 16.45 10.17 12.58
CA ILE A 463 15.86 10.99 13.65
C ILE A 463 14.97 10.12 14.56
N VAL A 464 14.14 9.21 14.01
CA VAL A 464 13.36 8.24 14.81
C VAL A 464 14.28 7.40 15.69
N ASN A 465 15.33 6.82 15.12
CA ASN A 465 16.26 5.95 15.86
C ASN A 465 17.03 6.71 16.94
N GLN A 466 17.38 7.98 16.70
CA GLN A 466 18.03 8.84 17.69
C GLN A 466 17.07 9.23 18.83
N MET A 467 15.83 9.60 18.51
CA MET A 467 14.80 9.92 19.51
C MET A 467 14.43 8.72 20.37
N ASN A 468 14.23 7.54 19.78
CA ASN A 468 13.97 6.30 20.52
C ASN A 468 15.11 6.00 21.50
N ARG A 469 16.38 6.10 21.05
CA ARG A 469 17.55 5.87 21.90
C ARG A 469 17.59 6.82 23.11
N GLN A 470 17.37 8.11 22.87
CA GLN A 470 17.36 9.12 23.94
C GLN A 470 16.22 8.91 24.94
N LEU A 471 15.03 8.50 24.45
CA LEU A 471 13.92 8.17 25.35
C LEU A 471 14.18 6.88 26.13
N GLU A 472 14.83 5.87 25.54
CA GLU A 472 15.16 4.63 26.26
C GLU A 472 16.16 4.86 27.40
N GLU A 473 17.08 5.82 27.28
CA GLU A 473 17.96 6.27 28.38
C GLU A 473 17.17 6.86 29.56
N ILE A 474 15.97 7.39 29.33
CA ILE A 474 15.11 8.05 30.34
C ILE A 474 14.04 7.08 30.90
N PHE A 475 13.45 6.26 30.03
CA PHE A 475 12.23 5.50 30.28
C PHE A 475 12.43 3.97 30.36
N GLY A 476 13.61 3.45 29.98
CA GLY A 476 13.85 2.03 29.81
C GLY A 476 13.32 1.49 28.47
N ASP A 477 13.01 0.19 28.41
CA ASP A 477 12.51 -0.45 27.19
C ASP A 477 11.22 0.24 26.67
N LEU A 478 11.30 0.80 25.46
CA LEU A 478 10.19 1.40 24.73
C LEU A 478 9.91 0.66 23.42
N SER A 479 8.75 0.91 22.82
CA SER A 479 8.46 0.46 21.46
C SER A 479 9.43 1.11 20.47
N LYS A 480 10.11 0.31 19.65
CA LYS A 480 10.93 0.84 18.54
C LYS A 480 10.08 1.54 17.48
N THR A 481 8.77 1.27 17.47
CA THR A 481 7.78 1.92 16.60
C THR A 481 7.02 3.08 17.26
N LEU A 482 7.43 3.58 18.44
CA LEU A 482 6.75 4.65 19.18
C LEU A 482 6.35 5.85 18.30
N PHE A 483 7.28 6.44 17.55
CA PHE A 483 7.02 7.58 16.65
C PHE A 483 6.30 7.21 15.33
N TYR A 484 6.03 5.92 15.11
CA TYR A 484 5.15 5.42 14.03
C TYR A 484 3.76 4.99 14.54
N GLU A 485 3.58 4.82 15.85
CA GLU A 485 2.31 4.55 16.54
C GLU A 485 1.57 5.85 16.94
N TYR A 486 2.35 6.89 17.25
CA TYR A 486 1.91 8.21 17.68
C TYR A 486 2.49 9.26 16.72
N MET A 487 1.61 10.08 16.12
CA MET A 487 1.96 10.96 15.00
C MET A 487 2.38 12.36 15.45
N THR A 488 2.21 12.70 16.73
CA THR A 488 2.48 14.02 17.32
C THR A 488 3.22 13.88 18.65
N LEU A 489 3.98 14.90 19.05
CA LEU A 489 4.65 14.93 20.35
C LEU A 489 3.66 14.86 21.53
N GLY A 490 2.47 15.44 21.38
CA GLY A 490 1.41 15.38 22.39
C GLY A 490 0.90 13.96 22.62
N GLU A 491 0.65 13.20 21.55
CA GLU A 491 0.27 11.78 21.67
C GLU A 491 1.38 10.93 22.33
N VAL A 492 2.66 11.19 22.01
CA VAL A 492 3.80 10.50 22.65
C VAL A 492 3.89 10.89 24.14
N ALA A 493 3.66 12.15 24.50
CA ALA A 493 3.66 12.60 25.89
C ALA A 493 2.49 12.00 26.69
N ASP A 494 1.29 11.92 26.11
CA ASP A 494 0.13 11.24 26.70
C ASP A 494 0.42 9.75 26.97
N TYR A 495 1.06 9.06 26.01
CA TYR A 495 1.52 7.68 26.21
C TYR A 495 2.55 7.57 27.34
N LEU A 496 3.62 8.37 27.31
CA LEU A 496 4.68 8.31 28.33
C LEU A 496 4.15 8.64 29.74
N SER A 497 3.32 9.68 29.88
CA SER A 497 2.73 10.06 31.18
C SER A 497 1.72 9.07 31.74
N SER A 498 1.16 8.18 30.91
CA SER A 498 0.21 7.16 31.35
C SER A 498 0.83 5.77 31.52
N ALA A 499 1.83 5.41 30.72
CA ALA A 499 2.52 4.11 30.79
C ALA A 499 3.81 4.14 31.62
N HIS A 500 4.47 5.29 31.75
CA HIS A 500 5.76 5.45 32.44
C HIS A 500 5.74 6.61 33.46
N THR A 501 4.66 6.70 34.25
CA THR A 501 4.37 7.81 35.19
C THR A 501 5.57 8.18 36.08
N ASP A 502 6.20 7.21 36.75
CA ASP A 502 7.32 7.45 37.68
C ASP A 502 8.57 8.00 36.97
N ALA A 503 8.81 7.59 35.72
CA ALA A 503 9.90 8.11 34.91
C ALA A 503 9.59 9.53 34.40
N CYS A 504 8.34 9.81 34.04
CA CYS A 504 7.89 11.17 33.72
C CYS A 504 8.06 12.12 34.91
N VAL A 505 7.70 11.68 36.13
CA VAL A 505 7.85 12.48 37.37
C VAL A 505 9.32 12.84 37.63
N ARG A 506 10.24 11.87 37.48
CA ARG A 506 11.69 12.12 37.59
C ARG A 506 12.22 13.02 36.49
N TRP A 507 11.84 12.78 35.23
CA TRP A 507 12.35 13.51 34.07
C TRP A 507 11.85 14.97 34.00
N SER A 508 10.61 15.21 34.41
CA SER A 508 10.02 16.55 34.49
C SER A 508 10.41 17.34 35.76
N GLY A 509 11.19 16.75 36.66
CA GLY A 509 11.61 17.38 37.92
C GLY A 509 10.47 17.63 38.92
N TYR A 510 9.33 16.98 38.74
CA TYR A 510 8.08 17.28 39.44
C TYR A 510 8.12 17.02 40.96
N GLU A 511 9.02 16.15 41.43
CA GLU A 511 9.23 15.85 42.86
C GLU A 511 9.70 17.05 43.71
N ASN A 512 10.32 18.08 43.12
CA ASN A 512 11.00 19.13 43.88
C ASN A 512 10.11 20.30 44.36
N GLU A 513 8.88 20.44 43.86
CA GLU A 513 8.00 21.58 44.21
C GLU A 513 6.93 21.23 45.26
N SER A 514 6.55 19.96 45.42
CA SER A 514 5.48 19.55 46.35
C SER A 514 5.87 19.53 47.84
N VAL A 515 7.02 20.09 48.22
CA VAL A 515 7.56 20.06 49.60
C VAL A 515 7.83 21.46 50.19
N GLN A 516 7.67 22.55 49.41
CA GLN A 516 7.88 23.91 49.90
C GLN A 516 6.73 24.87 49.53
N GLU A 517 5.63 24.81 50.30
CA GLU A 517 5.03 25.98 50.95
C GLU A 517 3.77 25.59 51.75
N THR A 518 3.80 25.77 53.07
CA THR A 518 2.71 26.40 53.87
C THR A 518 3.01 26.31 55.37
N THR A 519 3.44 27.43 55.97
CA THR A 519 3.32 27.63 57.42
C THR A 519 2.81 29.03 57.75
N ALA A 520 1.59 29.06 58.32
CA ALA A 520 1.01 30.12 59.15
C ALA A 520 0.65 31.47 58.48
N PRO A 521 -0.23 32.30 59.10
CA PRO A 521 -0.90 32.12 60.40
C PRO A 521 -2.44 32.15 60.37
N GLU A 522 -3.03 31.90 61.54
CA GLU A 522 -4.46 32.05 61.85
C GLU A 522 -4.92 33.52 61.79
N GLU A 523 -6.17 33.80 61.41
CA GLU A 523 -7.15 34.45 62.32
C GLU A 523 -8.60 34.49 61.78
N GLN A 524 -9.53 34.21 62.72
CA GLN A 524 -10.90 34.71 62.84
C GLN A 524 -11.90 34.60 61.66
N ALA A 525 -12.74 33.56 61.72
CA ALA A 525 -13.97 33.45 60.94
C ALA A 525 -15.15 34.21 61.59
N GLN A 526 -15.90 34.99 60.79
CA GLN A 526 -17.31 35.25 61.04
C GLN A 526 -18.15 35.05 59.77
N SER A 527 -19.29 34.38 59.95
CA SER A 527 -20.15 33.85 58.90
C SER A 527 -21.31 34.77 58.56
N VAL A 528 -21.68 34.85 57.26
CA VAL A 528 -23.06 35.10 56.85
C VAL A 528 -23.45 34.14 55.73
N PHE A 529 -24.32 33.18 56.05
CA PHE A 529 -25.16 32.48 55.07
C PHE A 529 -26.45 33.28 54.84
N PRO A 530 -27.12 33.07 53.69
CA PRO A 530 -28.52 32.64 53.80
C PRO A 530 -28.74 31.18 53.37
N THR A 531 -29.53 30.49 54.17
CA THR A 531 -29.91 29.08 54.02
C THR A 531 -31.11 28.91 53.08
N LEU A 532 -31.24 27.75 52.42
CA LEU A 532 -32.54 27.09 52.26
C LEU A 532 -32.41 25.56 52.37
N VAL A 533 -33.50 24.88 52.74
CA VAL A 533 -33.44 23.65 53.56
C VAL A 533 -34.27 22.49 52.95
N SER A 534 -33.81 21.26 53.20
CA SER A 534 -34.53 19.98 53.04
C SER A 534 -34.65 19.46 51.59
N ARG A 535 -34.76 18.15 51.33
CA ARG A 535 -35.34 17.09 52.19
C ARG A 535 -34.75 15.70 51.84
N ARG A 536 -34.48 14.87 52.84
CA ARG A 536 -34.12 13.44 52.68
C ARG A 536 -35.27 12.59 53.24
N LYS A 537 -35.73 11.55 52.52
CA LYS A 537 -36.42 10.40 53.15
C LYS A 537 -36.51 9.16 52.24
N ASN A 538 -36.21 8.01 52.84
CA ASN A 538 -36.23 6.66 52.25
C ASN A 538 -37.64 6.19 51.87
N ARG A 539 -37.76 5.23 50.93
CA ARG A 539 -38.23 3.87 51.29
C ARG A 539 -37.94 2.77 50.26
N GLN A 540 -38.02 1.55 50.77
CA GLN A 540 -37.65 0.26 50.18
C GLN A 540 -38.61 -0.28 49.10
N ALA A 541 -38.09 -1.26 48.35
CA ALA A 541 -38.73 -2.52 47.92
C ALA A 541 -39.45 -2.62 46.55
N ALA A 542 -38.91 -3.58 45.76
CA ALA A 542 -39.58 -4.58 44.91
C ALA A 542 -40.09 -4.23 43.49
N SER A 543 -39.66 -5.09 42.55
CA SER A 543 -40.44 -5.68 41.45
C SER A 543 -40.89 -4.80 40.27
N THR A 544 -40.13 -4.77 39.17
CA THR A 544 -40.43 -5.53 37.92
C THR A 544 -39.38 -5.27 36.82
N LEU A 545 -39.09 -6.31 36.02
CA LEU A 545 -38.36 -6.28 34.73
C LEU A 545 -39.28 -5.69 33.62
N PRO A 546 -38.80 -5.20 32.45
CA PRO A 546 -37.78 -5.88 31.64
C PRO A 546 -36.67 -5.03 31.00
N ALA A 547 -35.69 -5.75 30.44
CA ALA A 547 -34.59 -5.21 29.66
C ALA A 547 -35.00 -4.95 28.20
N THR A 548 -34.56 -3.80 27.67
CA THR A 548 -33.95 -3.65 26.33
C THR A 548 -33.39 -2.23 26.24
N VAL A 549 -32.07 -2.08 26.39
CA VAL A 549 -31.34 -0.94 25.80
C VAL A 549 -30.57 -1.52 24.64
N GLN A 550 -31.19 -1.47 23.46
CA GLN A 550 -30.49 -1.79 22.22
C GLN A 550 -29.40 -0.73 22.03
N THR A 551 -28.16 -1.17 21.92
CA THR A 551 -27.10 -0.33 21.38
C THR A 551 -27.30 -0.26 19.87
N ASP A 552 -27.70 0.93 19.37
CA ASP A 552 -27.85 1.20 17.94
C ASP A 552 -26.49 1.04 17.23
N ARG A 553 -26.23 -0.20 16.80
CA ARG A 553 -25.27 -0.53 15.77
C ARG A 553 -26.02 -0.30 14.45
N PRO A 554 -25.64 0.68 13.61
CA PRO A 554 -26.38 0.94 12.38
C PRO A 554 -26.38 -0.33 11.53
N GLU A 555 -27.58 -0.82 11.22
CA GLU A 555 -27.76 -1.99 10.37
C GLU A 555 -27.05 -1.74 9.03
N ARG A 556 -26.24 -2.71 8.59
CA ARG A 556 -25.76 -2.72 7.22
C ARG A 556 -26.96 -3.05 6.33
N GLN A 557 -27.64 -2.02 5.83
CA GLN A 557 -28.46 -2.15 4.62
C GLN A 557 -27.61 -2.86 3.56
N GLU A 558 -28.13 -3.95 2.98
CA GLU A 558 -27.48 -4.62 1.86
C GLU A 558 -27.43 -3.65 0.69
N LYS A 559 -26.23 -3.13 0.39
CA LYS A 559 -26.01 -2.23 -0.75
C LYS A 559 -26.44 -2.96 -2.03
N PRO A 560 -27.36 -2.42 -2.85
CA PRO A 560 -27.75 -3.06 -4.09
C PRO A 560 -26.55 -3.14 -5.03
N ALA A 561 -26.31 -4.30 -5.64
CA ALA A 561 -25.07 -4.63 -6.37
C ALA A 561 -24.71 -3.68 -7.54
N ASN A 562 -25.68 -2.87 -8.03
CA ASN A 562 -25.47 -1.82 -9.03
C ASN A 562 -25.91 -0.43 -8.51
N GLU A 563 -25.57 -0.08 -7.27
CA GLU A 563 -25.82 1.25 -6.74
C GLU A 563 -25.20 2.35 -7.65
N PRO A 564 -25.92 3.46 -7.89
CA PRO A 564 -25.36 4.66 -8.50
C PRO A 564 -24.21 5.26 -7.67
N ILE A 565 -23.23 5.86 -8.34
CA ILE A 565 -22.15 6.65 -7.74
C ILE A 565 -22.42 8.13 -8.03
N ALA A 566 -22.44 9.00 -7.03
CA ALA A 566 -22.51 10.45 -7.18
C ALA A 566 -21.12 11.04 -7.50
N ILE A 567 -21.09 12.04 -8.38
CA ILE A 567 -20.00 13.01 -8.51
C ILE A 567 -20.33 14.16 -7.56
N ILE A 568 -19.56 14.27 -6.48
CA ILE A 568 -19.80 15.21 -5.38
C ILE A 568 -18.90 16.45 -5.41
N GLY A 569 -17.87 16.45 -6.25
CA GLY A 569 -17.05 17.61 -6.58
C GLY A 569 -16.30 17.38 -7.89
N ILE A 570 -15.93 18.46 -8.58
CA ILE A 570 -15.30 18.44 -9.90
C ILE A 570 -14.32 19.61 -10.08
N SER A 571 -13.15 19.33 -10.65
CA SER A 571 -12.17 20.34 -11.04
C SER A 571 -11.53 20.00 -12.38
N GLY A 572 -10.87 20.99 -12.98
CA GLY A 572 -10.00 20.78 -14.14
C GLY A 572 -9.45 22.08 -14.72
N ARG A 573 -8.29 21.97 -15.37
CA ARG A 573 -7.67 23.02 -16.19
C ARG A 573 -7.55 22.50 -17.61
N TYR A 574 -7.96 23.31 -18.58
CA TYR A 574 -8.03 22.96 -20.00
C TYR A 574 -7.45 24.10 -20.84
N PRO A 575 -7.14 23.90 -22.14
CA PRO A 575 -6.51 24.92 -22.97
C PRO A 575 -7.31 26.23 -22.99
N GLN A 576 -6.64 27.32 -22.61
CA GLN A 576 -7.22 28.67 -22.42
C GLN A 576 -8.39 28.72 -21.41
N ALA A 577 -8.39 27.86 -20.39
CA ALA A 577 -9.36 27.81 -19.30
C ALA A 577 -8.74 27.29 -17.98
N ASP A 578 -8.53 28.17 -17.01
CA ASP A 578 -7.94 27.81 -15.70
C ASP A 578 -8.89 27.09 -14.75
N ASP A 579 -10.17 27.03 -15.09
CA ASP A 579 -11.18 26.34 -14.30
C ASP A 579 -12.34 25.82 -15.17
N VAL A 580 -13.23 25.03 -14.56
CA VAL A 580 -14.37 24.41 -15.23
C VAL A 580 -15.44 25.42 -15.69
N GLN A 581 -15.47 26.64 -15.13
CA GLN A 581 -16.39 27.70 -15.52
C GLN A 581 -15.88 28.43 -16.77
N GLN A 582 -14.59 28.75 -16.84
CA GLN A 582 -13.94 29.25 -18.06
C GLN A 582 -14.03 28.22 -19.19
N PHE A 583 -13.88 26.93 -18.88
CA PHE A 583 -14.07 25.87 -19.87
C PHE A 583 -15.51 25.82 -20.39
N TRP A 584 -16.52 26.00 -19.52
CA TRP A 584 -17.91 26.15 -19.95
C TRP A 584 -18.10 27.35 -20.88
N ASP A 585 -17.52 28.50 -20.55
CA ASP A 585 -17.67 29.72 -21.34
C ASP A 585 -17.01 29.59 -22.73
N ASN A 586 -15.82 28.97 -22.80
CA ASN A 586 -15.15 28.62 -24.06
C ASN A 586 -15.99 27.66 -24.91
N LEU A 587 -16.54 26.59 -24.31
CA LEU A 587 -17.41 25.63 -24.99
C LEU A 587 -18.68 26.29 -25.52
N MET A 588 -19.34 27.11 -24.71
CA MET A 588 -20.55 27.85 -25.05
C MET A 588 -20.31 28.83 -26.20
N ALA A 589 -19.17 29.52 -26.22
CA ALA A 589 -18.76 30.40 -27.30
C ALA A 589 -18.37 29.67 -28.60
N GLY A 590 -18.22 28.33 -28.57
CA GLY A 590 -17.67 27.57 -29.69
C GLY A 590 -16.20 27.93 -29.97
N LYS A 591 -15.43 28.24 -28.92
CA LYS A 591 -14.04 28.67 -29.05
C LYS A 591 -13.14 27.50 -29.45
N ASP A 592 -12.31 27.76 -30.45
CA ASP A 592 -11.17 26.92 -30.83
C ASP A 592 -9.97 27.38 -29.98
N CYS A 593 -9.46 26.49 -29.12
CA CYS A 593 -8.35 26.78 -28.21
C CYS A 593 -7.01 26.24 -28.74
N ILE A 594 -6.93 25.78 -30.00
CA ILE A 594 -5.68 25.33 -30.60
C ILE A 594 -4.78 26.52 -30.97
N THR A 595 -3.50 26.42 -30.62
CA THR A 595 -2.45 27.39 -30.97
C THR A 595 -1.27 26.68 -31.63
N GLU A 596 -0.29 27.45 -32.13
CA GLU A 596 1.04 26.87 -32.38
C GLU A 596 1.73 26.51 -31.04
N VAL A 597 2.75 25.65 -31.08
CA VAL A 597 3.61 25.35 -29.92
C VAL A 597 4.17 26.67 -29.35
N PRO A 598 3.94 27.01 -28.07
CA PRO A 598 4.51 28.20 -27.46
C PRO A 598 6.04 28.13 -27.37
N GLU A 599 6.74 29.25 -27.59
CA GLU A 599 8.21 29.32 -27.49
C GLU A 599 8.75 28.90 -26.12
N GLU A 600 7.96 29.05 -25.06
CA GLU A 600 8.26 28.58 -23.70
C GLU A 600 8.43 27.05 -23.62
N ARG A 601 7.84 26.29 -24.54
CA ARG A 601 7.97 24.82 -24.60
C ARG A 601 9.22 24.42 -25.38
N TRP A 602 9.27 24.78 -26.67
CA TRP A 602 10.44 24.63 -27.53
C TRP A 602 10.30 25.48 -28.80
N SER A 603 11.42 25.81 -29.45
CA SER A 603 11.39 26.54 -30.72
C SER A 603 10.89 25.66 -31.86
N LEU A 604 10.15 26.25 -32.81
CA LEU A 604 9.77 25.60 -34.06
C LEU A 604 10.96 25.44 -35.02
N ASN A 605 12.02 26.24 -34.86
CA ASN A 605 13.22 26.19 -35.70
C ASN A 605 13.98 24.87 -35.47
N GLY A 606 14.16 24.08 -36.54
CA GLY A 606 14.76 22.74 -36.44
C GLY A 606 13.84 21.66 -35.83
N PHE A 607 12.60 22.01 -35.48
CA PHE A 607 11.57 21.08 -35.00
C PHE A 607 10.48 20.82 -36.03
N TYR A 608 10.11 21.83 -36.84
CA TYR A 608 8.96 21.75 -37.74
C TYR A 608 9.33 21.89 -39.22
N THR A 609 8.72 21.06 -40.07
CA THR A 609 8.69 21.23 -41.54
C THR A 609 7.33 20.77 -42.09
N PRO A 610 6.68 21.52 -43.00
CA PRO A 610 5.30 21.22 -43.42
C PRO A 610 5.14 19.97 -44.28
N ASP A 611 6.23 19.39 -44.80
CA ASP A 611 6.20 18.17 -45.61
C ASP A 611 6.36 16.92 -44.72
N PRO A 612 5.37 16.00 -44.66
CA PRO A 612 5.44 14.82 -43.80
C PRO A 612 6.61 13.87 -44.08
N GLY A 613 7.01 13.72 -45.35
CA GLY A 613 8.15 12.85 -45.71
C GLY A 613 9.46 13.41 -45.15
N THR A 614 9.76 14.67 -45.48
CA THR A 614 10.93 15.40 -44.99
C THR A 614 10.94 15.48 -43.46
N ALA A 615 9.78 15.64 -42.82
CA ALA A 615 9.67 15.66 -41.36
C ALA A 615 10.15 14.35 -40.75
N VAL A 616 9.60 13.21 -41.19
CA VAL A 616 9.95 11.89 -40.63
C VAL A 616 11.42 11.53 -40.93
N GLU A 617 11.91 11.81 -42.14
CA GLU A 617 13.32 11.56 -42.51
C GLU A 617 14.30 12.43 -41.69
N SER A 618 13.92 13.65 -41.34
CA SER A 618 14.77 14.61 -40.60
C SER A 618 14.58 14.52 -39.07
N GLY A 619 13.76 13.62 -38.56
CA GLY A 619 13.42 13.53 -37.13
C GLY A 619 12.62 14.74 -36.60
N MET A 620 11.94 15.46 -37.49
CA MET A 620 11.12 16.65 -37.21
C MET A 620 9.61 16.29 -37.16
N SER A 621 8.80 17.24 -36.73
CA SER A 621 7.34 17.17 -36.74
C SER A 621 6.76 17.86 -37.96
N TYR A 622 5.73 17.28 -38.60
CA TYR A 622 4.95 17.97 -39.63
C TYR A 622 3.74 18.73 -39.08
N SER A 623 3.49 18.63 -37.77
CA SER A 623 2.50 19.46 -37.08
C SER A 623 3.16 20.31 -36.01
N LYS A 624 2.67 21.54 -35.89
CA LYS A 624 3.09 22.53 -34.89
C LYS A 624 1.92 23.01 -34.03
N TRP A 625 0.78 22.34 -34.12
CA TRP A 625 -0.48 22.75 -33.51
C TRP A 625 -0.76 21.95 -32.25
N GLY A 626 -1.26 22.60 -31.21
CA GLY A 626 -1.68 21.94 -29.98
C GLY A 626 -2.62 22.79 -29.13
N GLY A 627 -3.38 22.16 -28.25
CA GLY A 627 -4.09 22.84 -27.16
C GLY A 627 -3.22 22.81 -25.89
N PHE A 628 -2.65 23.93 -25.48
CA PHE A 628 -1.70 24.01 -24.37
C PHE A 628 -2.29 24.63 -23.11
N LEU A 629 -1.78 24.23 -21.94
CA LEU A 629 -2.04 24.95 -20.69
C LEU A 629 -1.10 26.14 -20.50
N GLU A 630 -1.67 27.25 -20.06
CA GLU A 630 -0.95 28.41 -19.53
C GLU A 630 -0.50 28.10 -18.09
N GLY A 631 0.67 28.59 -17.67
CA GLY A 631 1.20 28.33 -16.32
C GLY A 631 1.36 26.84 -15.99
N PHE A 632 1.67 25.99 -16.98
CA PHE A 632 1.65 24.51 -16.84
C PHE A 632 2.61 23.97 -15.77
N ALA A 633 3.69 24.70 -15.46
CA ALA A 633 4.69 24.36 -14.46
C ALA A 633 4.51 25.11 -13.14
N GLU A 634 3.55 26.03 -13.05
CA GLU A 634 3.25 26.81 -11.85
C GLU A 634 2.70 25.92 -10.73
N PHE A 635 3.19 26.16 -9.53
CA PHE A 635 2.92 25.35 -8.35
C PHE A 635 3.30 26.14 -7.10
N ASP A 636 2.50 26.05 -6.03
CA ASP A 636 2.89 26.50 -4.69
C ASP A 636 3.42 25.30 -3.89
N PRO A 637 4.73 25.02 -3.91
CA PRO A 637 5.25 23.83 -3.26
C PRO A 637 5.13 23.89 -1.74
N LEU A 638 5.15 25.08 -1.14
CA LEU A 638 5.10 25.24 0.31
C LEU A 638 3.71 24.94 0.85
N PHE A 639 2.65 25.31 0.14
CA PHE A 639 1.28 24.87 0.45
C PHE A 639 1.14 23.34 0.47
N PHE A 640 1.88 22.65 -0.41
CA PHE A 640 1.87 21.19 -0.51
C PHE A 640 2.87 20.48 0.42
N ASN A 641 3.57 21.20 1.32
CA ASN A 641 4.67 20.69 2.16
C ASN A 641 5.83 20.07 1.34
N ILE A 642 6.09 20.60 0.16
CA ILE A 642 7.15 20.16 -0.76
C ILE A 642 8.24 21.23 -0.80
N SER A 643 9.50 20.81 -0.79
CA SER A 643 10.61 21.77 -0.90
C SER A 643 10.69 22.37 -2.32
N PRO A 644 11.04 23.65 -2.50
CA PRO A 644 11.23 24.22 -3.84
C PRO A 644 12.23 23.44 -4.71
N LYS A 645 13.24 22.80 -4.08
CA LYS A 645 14.21 21.94 -4.76
C LYS A 645 13.58 20.66 -5.30
N GLU A 646 12.76 19.98 -4.50
CA GLU A 646 12.01 18.79 -4.95
C GLU A 646 11.01 19.19 -6.04
N ALA A 647 10.27 20.27 -5.84
CA ALA A 647 9.28 20.78 -6.79
C ALA A 647 9.89 21.02 -8.18
N MET A 648 11.11 21.57 -8.28
CA MET A 648 11.79 21.76 -9.57
C MET A 648 12.06 20.45 -10.34
N MET A 649 12.18 19.31 -9.65
CA MET A 649 12.47 17.99 -10.25
C MET A 649 11.21 17.16 -10.52
N MET A 650 10.09 17.47 -9.85
CA MET A 650 8.80 16.78 -10.05
C MET A 650 8.20 17.08 -11.42
N ASP A 651 7.67 16.04 -12.09
CA ASP A 651 6.88 16.21 -13.31
C ASP A 651 5.73 17.23 -13.09
N PRO A 652 5.61 18.29 -13.93
CA PRO A 652 4.48 19.22 -13.88
C PRO A 652 3.10 18.55 -13.92
N GLN A 653 2.97 17.35 -14.51
CA GLN A 653 1.73 16.56 -14.49
C GLN A 653 1.33 16.15 -13.05
N GLU A 654 2.30 15.76 -12.21
CA GLU A 654 2.07 15.44 -10.79
C GLU A 654 1.62 16.69 -10.02
N ARG A 655 2.29 17.82 -10.27
CA ARG A 655 1.96 19.12 -9.65
C ARG A 655 0.54 19.58 -10.00
N LEU A 656 0.14 19.45 -11.27
CA LEU A 656 -1.20 19.81 -11.74
C LEU A 656 -2.28 18.86 -11.22
N PHE A 657 -2.01 17.55 -11.18
CA PHE A 657 -2.97 16.57 -10.65
C PHE A 657 -3.21 16.77 -9.15
N LEU A 658 -2.15 17.08 -8.38
CA LEU A 658 -2.25 17.38 -6.95
C LEU A 658 -3.08 18.65 -6.69
N GLN A 659 -2.86 19.73 -7.46
CA GLN A 659 -3.69 20.95 -7.42
C GLN A 659 -5.15 20.68 -7.80
N ALA A 660 -5.40 19.90 -8.86
CA ALA A 660 -6.75 19.56 -9.28
C ALA A 660 -7.48 18.70 -8.22
N CYS A 661 -6.80 17.76 -7.58
CA CYS A 661 -7.37 16.99 -6.46
C CYS A 661 -7.75 17.89 -5.28
N TRP A 662 -6.94 18.90 -4.97
CA TRP A 662 -7.25 19.89 -3.94
C TRP A 662 -8.52 20.69 -4.29
N HIS A 663 -8.56 21.32 -5.46
CA HIS A 663 -9.73 22.11 -5.89
C HIS A 663 -11.02 21.26 -6.00
N ALA A 664 -10.91 19.97 -6.36
CA ALA A 664 -12.07 19.07 -6.40
C ALA A 664 -12.62 18.73 -5.00
N LEU A 665 -11.76 18.70 -3.97
CA LEU A 665 -12.18 18.55 -2.57
C LEU A 665 -12.79 19.83 -2.01
N GLU A 666 -12.30 21.00 -2.42
CA GLU A 666 -12.91 22.29 -2.09
C GLU A 666 -14.32 22.42 -2.67
N ASP A 667 -14.50 22.08 -3.96
CA ASP A 667 -15.83 22.04 -4.62
C ASP A 667 -16.77 20.99 -3.98
N ALA A 668 -16.22 19.86 -3.51
CA ALA A 668 -16.97 18.87 -2.73
C ALA A 668 -17.28 19.30 -1.28
N GLY A 669 -16.63 20.34 -0.75
CA GLY A 669 -16.76 20.78 0.64
C GLY A 669 -16.09 19.87 1.68
N TYR A 670 -15.02 19.15 1.32
CA TYR A 670 -14.31 18.23 2.21
C TYR A 670 -12.91 18.73 2.61
N THR A 671 -12.64 18.80 3.91
CA THR A 671 -11.29 19.01 4.47
C THR A 671 -10.62 17.67 4.82
N ARG A 672 -9.30 17.66 5.06
CA ARG A 672 -8.57 16.44 5.47
C ARG A 672 -9.13 15.86 6.78
N GLU A 673 -9.53 16.72 7.71
CA GLU A 673 -10.13 16.36 8.99
C GLU A 673 -11.49 15.69 8.79
N LEU A 674 -12.32 16.19 7.86
CA LEU A 674 -13.59 15.56 7.51
C LEU A 674 -13.38 14.19 6.85
N LEU A 675 -12.40 14.02 5.96
CA LEU A 675 -12.06 12.71 5.40
C LEU A 675 -11.55 11.74 6.47
N ALA A 676 -10.79 12.22 7.45
CA ALA A 676 -10.31 11.41 8.56
C ALA A 676 -11.44 10.99 9.53
N VAL A 677 -12.26 11.94 10.00
CA VAL A 677 -13.30 11.69 11.01
C VAL A 677 -14.52 11.00 10.42
N ARG A 678 -15.02 11.45 9.27
CA ARG A 678 -16.26 10.94 8.65
C ARG A 678 -16.05 9.64 7.88
N HIS A 679 -14.92 9.52 7.19
CA HIS A 679 -14.63 8.44 6.26
C HIS A 679 -13.44 7.57 6.67
N ARG A 680 -12.92 7.74 7.90
CA ARG A 680 -11.82 6.94 8.48
C ARG A 680 -10.59 6.86 7.57
N ARG A 681 -10.31 7.92 6.80
CA ARG A 681 -9.27 7.97 5.77
C ARG A 681 -9.44 6.94 4.64
N ARG A 682 -10.58 6.22 4.51
CA ARG A 682 -10.87 5.26 3.42
C ARG A 682 -11.21 5.96 2.11
N VAL A 683 -10.28 6.77 1.60
CA VAL A 683 -10.40 7.49 0.33
C VAL A 683 -9.41 6.91 -0.66
N GLY A 684 -9.90 6.42 -1.81
CA GLY A 684 -9.04 5.94 -2.89
C GLY A 684 -8.64 7.07 -3.86
N VAL A 685 -7.52 6.90 -4.56
CA VAL A 685 -6.99 7.85 -5.55
C VAL A 685 -6.63 7.10 -6.84
N TYR A 686 -7.23 7.51 -7.96
CA TYR A 686 -7.10 6.85 -9.26
C TYR A 686 -6.69 7.87 -10.32
N ALA A 687 -5.43 7.83 -10.74
CA ALA A 687 -4.83 8.84 -11.62
C ALA A 687 -4.60 8.31 -13.03
N GLY A 688 -5.40 8.77 -14.00
CA GLY A 688 -5.14 8.49 -15.42
C GLY A 688 -3.94 9.29 -15.94
N VAL A 689 -2.87 8.61 -16.36
CA VAL A 689 -1.64 9.23 -16.90
C VAL A 689 -1.01 8.29 -17.95
N THR A 690 -0.30 8.84 -18.93
CA THR A 690 0.33 8.05 -20.02
C THR A 690 1.55 8.73 -20.66
N LYS A 691 1.67 10.06 -20.59
CA LYS A 691 2.78 10.82 -21.20
C LYS A 691 3.97 10.99 -20.25
N THR A 692 5.17 10.87 -20.83
CA THR A 692 6.48 11.16 -20.23
C THR A 692 7.16 12.31 -20.98
N GLY A 693 8.38 12.67 -20.58
CA GLY A 693 9.21 13.67 -21.28
C GLY A 693 9.82 14.73 -20.38
N HIS A 694 9.41 14.83 -19.10
CA HIS A 694 10.08 15.71 -18.15
C HIS A 694 11.53 15.25 -17.87
N ASP A 695 11.68 13.93 -17.76
CA ASP A 695 12.95 13.20 -17.59
C ASP A 695 13.98 13.51 -18.69
N LEU A 696 13.53 13.78 -19.92
CA LEU A 696 14.40 14.04 -21.07
C LEU A 696 15.20 15.35 -20.97
N TYR A 697 14.84 16.25 -20.05
CA TYR A 697 15.60 17.48 -19.78
C TYR A 697 16.84 17.26 -18.90
N GLY A 698 16.95 16.11 -18.21
CA GLY A 698 18.07 15.82 -17.30
C GLY A 698 19.48 16.07 -17.85
N PRO A 699 19.83 15.65 -19.09
CA PRO A 699 21.12 15.96 -19.69
C PRO A 699 21.37 17.47 -19.84
N GLN A 700 20.38 18.23 -20.32
CA GLN A 700 20.48 19.67 -20.57
C GLN A 700 20.59 20.49 -19.28
N VAL A 701 19.99 20.00 -18.19
CA VAL A 701 20.11 20.56 -16.84
C VAL A 701 21.53 20.34 -16.29
N ARG A 702 22.06 19.12 -16.42
CA ARG A 702 23.43 18.79 -16.02
C ARG A 702 24.49 19.55 -16.81
N ASP A 703 24.30 19.73 -18.11
CA ASP A 703 25.23 20.47 -18.97
C ASP A 703 25.30 21.98 -18.61
N LYS A 704 24.28 22.51 -17.91
CA LYS A 704 24.28 23.86 -17.32
C LYS A 704 24.93 23.93 -15.93
N GLY A 705 25.44 22.81 -15.41
CA GLY A 705 26.08 22.72 -14.08
C GLY A 705 25.11 22.59 -12.92
N ASP A 706 23.83 22.29 -13.18
CA ASP A 706 22.83 22.02 -12.13
C ASP A 706 22.76 20.51 -11.84
N ASN A 707 22.62 20.16 -10.56
CA ASN A 707 22.48 18.79 -10.06
C ASN A 707 21.00 18.37 -9.91
N ALA A 708 20.05 19.16 -10.43
CA ALA A 708 18.66 18.76 -10.51
C ALA A 708 18.48 17.55 -11.47
N HIS A 709 17.63 16.62 -11.08
CA HIS A 709 17.31 15.41 -11.84
C HIS A 709 15.80 15.35 -12.09
N PRO A 710 15.30 16.02 -13.15
CA PRO A 710 13.91 15.88 -13.61
C PRO A 710 13.52 14.41 -13.75
N TYR A 711 12.34 14.03 -13.25
CA TYR A 711 11.84 12.67 -13.37
C TYR A 711 10.32 12.62 -13.56
N THR A 712 9.85 11.62 -14.29
CA THR A 712 8.43 11.28 -14.41
C THR A 712 8.17 9.98 -13.63
N SER A 713 7.21 10.00 -12.71
CA SER A 713 6.79 8.81 -11.94
C SER A 713 5.28 8.71 -11.89
N PHE A 714 4.69 7.80 -12.67
CA PHE A 714 3.23 7.65 -12.74
C PHE A 714 2.64 7.27 -11.37
N SER A 715 3.30 6.40 -10.61
CA SER A 715 2.85 6.04 -9.25
C SER A 715 2.85 7.24 -8.31
N SER A 716 3.78 8.19 -8.46
CA SER A 716 3.82 9.42 -7.67
C SER A 716 2.59 10.30 -7.91
N VAL A 717 2.06 10.37 -9.15
CA VAL A 717 0.85 11.17 -9.48
C VAL A 717 -0.35 10.81 -8.59
N ALA A 718 -0.59 9.52 -8.32
CA ALA A 718 -1.62 9.09 -7.37
C ALA A 718 -1.14 9.17 -5.91
N ASN A 719 0.06 8.64 -5.63
CA ASN A 719 0.51 8.45 -4.26
C ASN A 719 0.84 9.76 -3.54
N ARG A 720 1.23 10.83 -4.25
CA ARG A 720 1.49 12.15 -3.66
C ARG A 720 0.21 12.78 -3.11
N VAL A 721 -0.92 12.59 -3.80
CA VAL A 721 -2.25 13.00 -3.33
C VAL A 721 -2.63 12.21 -2.08
N SER A 722 -2.45 10.88 -2.10
CA SER A 722 -2.75 10.00 -0.96
C SER A 722 -1.92 10.35 0.28
N TYR A 723 -0.62 10.59 0.10
CA TYR A 723 0.31 11.04 1.14
C TYR A 723 -0.09 12.41 1.70
N PHE A 724 -0.26 13.42 0.84
CA PHE A 724 -0.57 14.79 1.25
C PHE A 724 -1.90 14.91 2.00
N LEU A 725 -2.93 14.19 1.55
CA LEU A 725 -4.24 14.18 2.18
C LEU A 725 -4.31 13.25 3.41
N ASN A 726 -3.29 12.42 3.63
CA ASN A 726 -3.26 11.35 4.64
C ASN A 726 -4.48 10.42 4.49
N VAL A 727 -4.59 9.78 3.32
CA VAL A 727 -5.66 8.83 2.99
C VAL A 727 -5.13 7.44 2.64
N ASN A 728 -5.91 6.43 3.02
CA ASN A 728 -5.49 5.03 3.14
C ASN A 728 -6.31 4.08 2.24
N GLY A 729 -7.07 4.60 1.27
CA GLY A 729 -7.74 3.77 0.27
C GLY A 729 -6.81 3.33 -0.86
N PRO A 730 -7.31 2.59 -1.86
CA PRO A 730 -6.51 2.17 -3.01
C PRO A 730 -5.95 3.37 -3.76
N SER A 731 -4.63 3.40 -3.98
CA SER A 731 -3.91 4.52 -4.61
C SER A 731 -3.13 3.99 -5.81
N MET A 732 -3.56 4.32 -7.03
CA MET A 732 -2.99 3.72 -8.24
C MET A 732 -2.98 4.66 -9.46
N PRO A 733 -1.89 4.66 -10.26
CA PRO A 733 -1.94 5.18 -11.62
C PRO A 733 -2.65 4.19 -12.54
N VAL A 734 -3.26 4.73 -13.60
CA VAL A 734 -3.92 3.95 -14.65
C VAL A 734 -3.41 4.43 -16.00
N ASP A 735 -2.77 3.52 -16.74
CA ASP A 735 -2.38 3.76 -18.13
C ASP A 735 -3.14 2.80 -19.07
N THR A 736 -4.12 3.35 -19.76
CA THR A 736 -4.78 2.76 -20.93
C THR A 736 -4.76 3.75 -22.10
N MET A 737 -3.64 4.48 -22.24
CA MET A 737 -3.45 5.55 -23.23
C MET A 737 -4.60 6.58 -23.19
N CYS A 738 -5.33 6.71 -24.30
CA CYS A 738 -6.37 7.72 -24.49
C CYS A 738 -7.66 7.49 -23.67
N SER A 739 -7.79 6.36 -22.97
CA SER A 739 -8.91 6.05 -22.08
C SER A 739 -8.59 6.16 -20.59
N SER A 740 -7.35 6.46 -20.21
CA SER A 740 -6.84 6.35 -18.82
C SER A 740 -7.75 6.99 -17.76
N SER A 741 -8.23 8.22 -17.96
CA SER A 741 -9.12 8.89 -17.00
C SER A 741 -10.49 8.21 -16.83
N LEU A 742 -11.08 7.63 -17.89
CA LEU A 742 -12.34 6.90 -17.76
C LEU A 742 -12.12 5.50 -17.18
N THR A 743 -10.98 4.87 -17.42
CA THR A 743 -10.58 3.63 -16.73
C THR A 743 -10.34 3.90 -15.25
N ALA A 744 -9.66 5.00 -14.87
CA ALA A 744 -9.50 5.40 -13.48
C ALA A 744 -10.84 5.65 -12.77
N ILE A 745 -11.80 6.30 -13.44
CA ILE A 745 -13.17 6.48 -12.92
C ILE A 745 -13.93 5.15 -12.86
N HIS A 746 -13.68 4.20 -13.78
CA HIS A 746 -14.25 2.85 -13.71
C HIS A 746 -13.76 2.11 -12.46
N GLU A 747 -12.44 2.04 -12.25
CA GLU A 747 -11.85 1.41 -11.07
C GLU A 747 -12.36 2.05 -9.78
N ALA A 748 -12.37 3.39 -9.69
CA ALA A 748 -12.94 4.11 -8.57
C ALA A 748 -14.40 3.69 -8.28
N CYS A 749 -15.25 3.59 -9.31
CA CYS A 749 -16.64 3.14 -9.14
C CYS A 749 -16.73 1.68 -8.66
N GLU A 750 -15.87 0.78 -9.14
CA GLU A 750 -15.91 -0.63 -8.74
C GLU A 750 -15.40 -0.83 -7.29
N HIS A 751 -14.34 -0.13 -6.86
CA HIS A 751 -13.85 -0.19 -5.49
C HIS A 751 -14.86 0.42 -4.49
N LEU A 752 -15.55 1.50 -4.87
CA LEU A 752 -16.67 2.06 -4.08
C LEU A 752 -17.85 1.08 -3.95
N ARG A 753 -18.16 0.32 -5.01
CA ARG A 753 -19.21 -0.73 -4.98
C ARG A 753 -18.83 -1.91 -4.08
N ARG A 754 -17.54 -2.25 -4.00
CA ARG A 754 -17.00 -3.33 -3.16
C ARG A 754 -16.74 -2.92 -1.70
N ASP A 755 -17.04 -1.67 -1.33
CA ASP A 755 -16.72 -1.07 -0.02
C ASP A 755 -15.22 -1.04 0.32
N GLU A 756 -14.35 -1.10 -0.69
CA GLU A 756 -12.89 -1.00 -0.54
C GLU A 756 -12.44 0.44 -0.24
N CYS A 757 -13.25 1.42 -0.65
CA CYS A 757 -13.19 2.81 -0.18
C CYS A 757 -14.61 3.40 0.02
N GLU A 758 -14.72 4.50 0.76
CA GLU A 758 -15.98 5.23 0.99
C GLU A 758 -16.13 6.46 0.09
N VAL A 759 -15.00 7.05 -0.27
CA VAL A 759 -14.87 8.17 -1.22
C VAL A 759 -13.74 7.80 -2.20
N ALA A 760 -13.81 8.27 -3.43
CA ALA A 760 -12.72 8.09 -4.39
C ALA A 760 -12.44 9.40 -5.15
N ILE A 761 -11.17 9.74 -5.28
CA ILE A 761 -10.66 10.83 -6.12
C ILE A 761 -10.23 10.18 -7.44
N ALA A 762 -10.86 10.54 -8.55
CA ALA A 762 -10.58 9.90 -9.84
C ALA A 762 -10.51 10.94 -10.96
N GLY A 763 -9.57 10.75 -11.89
CA GLY A 763 -9.36 11.74 -12.95
C GLY A 763 -8.23 11.37 -13.89
N GLY A 764 -7.65 12.38 -14.54
CA GLY A 764 -6.41 12.20 -15.28
C GLY A 764 -5.75 13.52 -15.68
N VAL A 765 -4.47 13.41 -16.05
CA VAL A 765 -3.60 14.52 -16.45
C VAL A 765 -2.82 14.13 -17.71
N ASN A 766 -2.59 15.10 -18.59
CA ASN A 766 -1.74 14.95 -19.77
C ASN A 766 -1.04 16.27 -20.10
N LEU A 767 0.28 16.25 -20.25
CA LEU A 767 1.08 17.36 -20.78
C LEU A 767 2.02 16.88 -21.90
N TYR A 768 2.32 17.76 -22.85
CA TYR A 768 3.34 17.56 -23.88
C TYR A 768 4.58 18.35 -23.51
N LEU A 769 5.43 17.72 -22.69
CA LEU A 769 6.57 18.40 -22.07
C LEU A 769 7.80 18.50 -22.95
N HIS A 770 7.99 17.62 -23.95
CA HIS A 770 9.22 17.56 -24.77
C HIS A 770 8.91 17.29 -26.26
N PRO A 771 9.64 17.89 -27.22
CA PRO A 771 9.36 17.78 -28.66
C PRO A 771 9.34 16.35 -29.22
N SER A 772 10.05 15.41 -28.58
CA SER A 772 10.08 13.99 -29.00
C SER A 772 8.70 13.34 -29.09
N SER A 773 7.72 13.82 -28.32
CA SER A 773 6.33 13.32 -28.44
C SER A 773 5.71 13.66 -29.80
N TYR A 774 5.95 14.86 -30.31
CA TYR A 774 5.43 15.30 -31.61
C TYR A 774 6.16 14.64 -32.79
N THR A 775 7.47 14.42 -32.68
CA THR A 775 8.24 13.73 -33.73
C THR A 775 7.85 12.25 -33.81
N LEU A 776 7.60 11.59 -32.67
CA LEU A 776 7.07 10.22 -32.62
C LEU A 776 5.66 10.12 -33.23
N LEU A 777 4.74 11.01 -32.86
CA LEU A 777 3.38 11.02 -33.42
C LEU A 777 3.37 11.38 -34.92
N SER A 778 4.34 12.20 -35.37
CA SER A 778 4.57 12.47 -36.80
C SER A 778 5.06 11.22 -37.53
N ALA A 779 6.05 10.50 -36.99
CA ALA A 779 6.51 9.22 -37.56
C ALA A 779 5.39 8.16 -37.68
N GLN A 780 4.35 8.26 -36.86
CA GLN A 780 3.15 7.40 -36.89
C GLN A 780 2.01 7.93 -37.77
N ASN A 781 2.17 9.08 -38.44
CA ASN A 781 1.15 9.75 -39.26
C ASN A 781 -0.18 10.00 -38.52
N MET A 782 -0.12 10.35 -37.22
CA MET A 782 -1.31 10.53 -36.37
C MET A 782 -1.84 11.96 -36.27
N LEU A 783 -1.05 12.97 -36.65
CA LEU A 783 -1.33 14.37 -36.35
C LEU A 783 -2.10 15.07 -37.47
N SER A 784 -3.00 15.98 -37.08
CA SER A 784 -3.59 16.95 -38.02
C SER A 784 -2.52 17.96 -38.43
N ALA A 785 -2.21 18.02 -39.73
CA ALA A 785 -1.24 18.96 -40.29
C ALA A 785 -1.73 20.42 -40.25
N ASP A 786 -3.05 20.63 -40.27
CA ASP A 786 -3.69 21.95 -40.30
C ASP A 786 -4.41 22.32 -39.00
N GLY A 787 -4.08 21.60 -37.91
CA GLY A 787 -4.41 21.99 -36.54
C GLY A 787 -5.88 21.85 -36.16
N LYS A 788 -6.64 20.93 -36.78
CA LYS A 788 -8.10 20.83 -36.56
C LYS A 788 -8.57 19.40 -36.31
N CYS A 789 -9.03 19.13 -35.09
CA CYS A 789 -9.73 17.90 -34.72
C CYS A 789 -11.14 17.88 -35.34
N ARG A 790 -11.26 17.39 -36.58
CA ARG A 790 -12.54 17.30 -37.32
C ARG A 790 -13.38 16.11 -36.90
N SER A 791 -13.69 16.00 -35.62
CA SER A 791 -14.58 14.97 -35.07
C SER A 791 -15.91 14.96 -35.84
N PHE A 792 -16.15 13.93 -36.64
CA PHE A 792 -17.30 13.78 -37.55
C PHE A 792 -17.38 14.78 -38.74
N GLY A 793 -16.33 15.55 -39.01
CA GLY A 793 -16.26 16.54 -40.08
C GLY A 793 -15.66 16.04 -41.40
N GLU A 794 -15.94 16.72 -42.51
CA GLU A 794 -15.29 16.48 -43.81
C GLU A 794 -13.79 16.81 -43.75
N GLY A 795 -12.92 15.92 -44.27
CA GLY A 795 -11.47 16.11 -44.33
C GLY A 795 -10.71 15.77 -43.03
N ALA A 796 -11.28 14.93 -42.18
CA ALA A 796 -10.66 14.35 -40.99
C ALA A 796 -9.31 13.66 -41.30
N ASN A 797 -8.19 14.23 -40.83
CA ASN A 797 -6.83 13.89 -41.25
C ASN A 797 -5.87 13.50 -40.10
N GLY A 798 -6.39 13.31 -38.88
CA GLY A 798 -5.58 13.09 -37.68
C GLY A 798 -6.06 13.94 -36.51
N PHE A 799 -5.46 13.75 -35.34
CA PHE A 799 -5.80 14.54 -34.15
C PHE A 799 -4.81 15.68 -33.89
N VAL A 800 -5.23 16.68 -33.13
CA VAL A 800 -4.37 17.75 -32.63
C VAL A 800 -3.97 17.40 -31.19
N PRO A 801 -2.70 17.33 -30.81
CA PRO A 801 -2.28 17.09 -29.42
C PRO A 801 -2.88 18.12 -28.45
N GLY A 802 -3.28 17.69 -27.25
CA GLY A 802 -3.84 18.58 -26.25
C GLY A 802 -3.36 18.29 -24.82
N GLU A 803 -3.39 19.32 -23.98
CA GLU A 803 -2.99 19.30 -22.59
C GLU A 803 -4.18 19.55 -21.66
N GLY A 804 -4.14 18.99 -20.47
CA GLY A 804 -5.16 19.27 -19.47
C GLY A 804 -5.11 18.34 -18.27
N VAL A 805 -5.86 18.73 -17.24
CA VAL A 805 -6.10 17.94 -16.04
C VAL A 805 -7.57 18.03 -15.67
N GLY A 806 -8.14 16.95 -15.16
CA GLY A 806 -9.47 16.97 -14.55
C GLY A 806 -9.60 15.90 -13.48
N VAL A 807 -10.38 16.20 -12.44
CA VAL A 807 -10.62 15.33 -11.29
C VAL A 807 -12.09 15.40 -10.88
N VAL A 808 -12.64 14.27 -10.44
CA VAL A 808 -13.94 14.16 -9.77
C VAL A 808 -13.80 13.47 -8.42
N ILE A 809 -14.58 13.92 -7.45
CA ILE A 809 -14.78 13.24 -6.17
C ILE A 809 -16.04 12.37 -6.27
N LEU A 810 -15.91 11.09 -5.96
CA LEU A 810 -16.91 10.05 -6.18
C LEU A 810 -17.32 9.38 -4.87
N LYS A 811 -18.61 9.03 -4.75
CA LYS A 811 -19.19 8.43 -3.54
C LYS A 811 -20.48 7.66 -3.86
N PRO A 812 -20.86 6.58 -3.17
CA PRO A 812 -22.15 5.91 -3.41
C PRO A 812 -23.32 6.89 -3.20
N LEU A 813 -24.31 6.88 -4.08
CA LEU A 813 -25.36 7.92 -4.12
C LEU A 813 -26.17 7.98 -2.81
N SER A 814 -26.50 6.85 -2.22
CA SER A 814 -27.16 6.78 -0.90
C SER A 814 -26.34 7.51 0.17
N THR A 815 -25.04 7.29 0.15
CA THR A 815 -24.07 7.88 1.09
C THR A 815 -23.95 9.38 0.85
N ALA A 816 -23.89 9.83 -0.42
CA ALA A 816 -23.85 11.25 -0.76
C ALA A 816 -25.14 12.01 -0.37
N VAL A 817 -26.32 11.41 -0.60
CA VAL A 817 -27.62 11.97 -0.20
C VAL A 817 -27.76 12.05 1.32
N ARG A 818 -27.42 10.96 2.03
CA ARG A 818 -27.35 10.94 3.51
C ARG A 818 -26.44 12.05 4.02
N ASP A 819 -25.29 12.21 3.39
CA ASP A 819 -24.23 13.10 3.83
C ASP A 819 -24.41 14.56 3.42
N ARG A 820 -25.34 14.81 2.48
CA ARG A 820 -25.75 16.11 1.90
C ARG A 820 -24.68 16.79 1.08
N ASP A 821 -23.92 15.96 0.38
CA ASP A 821 -22.90 16.43 -0.55
C ASP A 821 -23.58 17.09 -1.76
N ASN A 822 -22.89 18.03 -2.41
CA ASN A 822 -23.40 18.67 -3.61
C ASN A 822 -23.33 17.69 -4.79
N ILE A 823 -24.46 17.20 -5.30
CA ILE A 823 -24.45 16.18 -6.37
C ILE A 823 -24.48 16.88 -7.73
N HIS A 824 -23.31 17.06 -8.33
CA HIS A 824 -23.15 17.65 -9.68
C HIS A 824 -23.72 16.72 -10.75
N ALA A 825 -23.42 15.43 -10.60
CA ALA A 825 -23.89 14.39 -11.48
C ALA A 825 -23.87 13.02 -10.78
N VAL A 826 -24.35 12.00 -11.49
CA VAL A 826 -24.32 10.61 -11.08
C VAL A 826 -23.55 9.83 -12.15
N ILE A 827 -23.14 8.62 -11.84
CA ILE A 827 -22.59 7.58 -12.71
C ILE A 827 -23.33 6.29 -12.33
N ARG A 828 -23.89 5.55 -13.29
CA ARG A 828 -24.68 4.33 -12.98
C ARG A 828 -24.01 3.07 -13.46
N SER A 829 -23.37 3.15 -14.61
CA SER A 829 -22.54 2.11 -15.16
C SER A 829 -21.22 2.71 -15.64
N THR A 830 -20.20 1.88 -15.53
CA THR A 830 -18.92 1.99 -16.21
C THR A 830 -18.58 0.57 -16.67
N SER A 831 -17.88 0.45 -17.79
CA SER A 831 -17.50 -0.82 -18.39
C SER A 831 -16.25 -0.62 -19.24
N ILE A 832 -15.40 -1.62 -19.29
CA ILE A 832 -14.15 -1.67 -20.03
C ILE A 832 -14.07 -2.98 -20.83
N ASN A 833 -13.45 -2.95 -22.00
CA ASN A 833 -13.07 -4.15 -22.75
C ASN A 833 -11.86 -3.84 -23.66
N HIS A 834 -11.43 -4.84 -24.44
CA HIS A 834 -10.39 -4.69 -25.46
C HIS A 834 -10.94 -5.04 -26.85
N GLY A 835 -10.40 -4.42 -27.90
CA GLY A 835 -10.85 -4.63 -29.29
C GLY A 835 -10.62 -6.04 -29.86
N GLY A 836 -9.80 -6.84 -29.18
CA GLY A 836 -9.41 -8.18 -29.60
C GLY A 836 -8.43 -8.16 -30.78
N LYS A 837 -8.44 -9.21 -31.60
CA LYS A 837 -7.66 -9.27 -32.84
C LYS A 837 -8.46 -8.63 -33.98
N THR A 838 -7.92 -7.58 -34.59
CA THR A 838 -8.46 -6.91 -35.78
C THR A 838 -7.47 -7.00 -36.95
N ASN A 839 -7.75 -6.32 -38.07
CA ASN A 839 -6.91 -6.35 -39.27
C ASN A 839 -5.58 -5.57 -39.15
N GLY A 840 -5.34 -4.89 -38.04
CA GLY A 840 -4.08 -4.21 -37.73
C GLY A 840 -4.10 -3.73 -36.27
N TYR A 841 -2.94 -3.68 -35.61
CA TYR A 841 -2.86 -3.45 -34.16
C TYR A 841 -3.59 -2.18 -33.67
N THR A 842 -3.59 -1.12 -34.48
CA THR A 842 -4.24 0.17 -34.21
C THR A 842 -5.65 0.30 -34.81
N VAL A 843 -6.17 -0.73 -35.48
CA VAL A 843 -7.48 -0.69 -36.16
C VAL A 843 -8.59 -1.03 -35.16
N PRO A 844 -9.54 -0.12 -34.87
CA PRO A 844 -10.61 -0.37 -33.90
C PRO A 844 -11.64 -1.39 -34.41
N SER A 845 -12.35 -2.02 -33.47
CA SER A 845 -13.40 -3.00 -33.74
C SER A 845 -14.79 -2.40 -33.48
N PRO A 846 -15.63 -2.14 -34.51
CA PRO A 846 -16.99 -1.64 -34.32
C PRO A 846 -17.82 -2.56 -33.41
N LYS A 847 -17.65 -3.88 -33.56
CA LYS A 847 -18.35 -4.87 -32.74
C LYS A 847 -17.95 -4.74 -31.27
N ALA A 848 -16.65 -4.69 -30.96
CA ALA A 848 -16.20 -4.60 -29.56
C ALA A 848 -16.65 -3.28 -28.91
N GLN A 849 -16.72 -2.18 -29.67
CA GLN A 849 -17.28 -0.92 -29.20
C GLN A 849 -18.81 -1.00 -28.98
N GLY A 850 -19.54 -1.69 -29.86
CA GLY A 850 -20.97 -1.97 -29.67
C GLY A 850 -21.24 -2.83 -28.43
N ASP A 851 -20.53 -3.95 -28.29
CA ASP A 851 -20.59 -4.86 -27.14
C ASP A 851 -20.29 -4.10 -25.82
N LEU A 852 -19.27 -3.22 -25.83
CA LEU A 852 -18.87 -2.35 -24.72
C LEU A 852 -20.01 -1.40 -24.30
N ILE A 853 -20.60 -0.69 -25.27
CA ILE A 853 -21.70 0.25 -25.03
C ILE A 853 -22.91 -0.51 -24.48
N ARG A 854 -23.32 -1.60 -25.14
CA ARG A 854 -24.46 -2.43 -24.76
C ARG A 854 -24.32 -2.98 -23.33
N ALA A 855 -23.19 -3.59 -22.99
CA ALA A 855 -22.94 -4.14 -21.65
C ALA A 855 -23.07 -3.10 -20.53
N ALA A 856 -22.75 -1.83 -20.80
CA ALA A 856 -22.94 -0.75 -19.85
C ALA A 856 -24.40 -0.29 -19.78
N LEU A 857 -25.10 -0.15 -20.91
CA LEU A 857 -26.53 0.17 -20.92
C LEU A 857 -27.33 -0.90 -20.15
N ASP A 858 -26.96 -2.17 -20.30
CA ASP A 858 -27.54 -3.30 -19.57
C ASP A 858 -27.19 -3.26 -18.08
N LYS A 859 -25.91 -3.08 -17.72
CA LYS A 859 -25.47 -2.91 -16.31
C LYS A 859 -26.17 -1.72 -15.64
N ALA A 860 -26.45 -0.67 -16.40
CA ALA A 860 -27.19 0.49 -15.93
C ALA A 860 -28.69 0.19 -15.79
N GLY A 861 -29.27 -0.65 -16.64
CA GLY A 861 -30.72 -0.73 -16.85
C GLY A 861 -31.27 0.54 -17.50
N VAL A 862 -30.70 0.95 -18.64
CA VAL A 862 -31.22 2.06 -19.46
C VAL A 862 -31.49 1.62 -20.88
N ASP A 863 -32.67 2.02 -21.37
CA ASP A 863 -33.04 1.96 -22.77
C ASP A 863 -32.32 3.06 -23.54
N ALA A 864 -31.61 2.70 -24.61
CA ALA A 864 -30.84 3.62 -25.44
C ALA A 864 -31.66 4.78 -26.03
N ARG A 865 -32.98 4.62 -26.18
CA ARG A 865 -33.92 5.65 -26.65
C ARG A 865 -34.06 6.84 -25.71
N THR A 866 -33.71 6.64 -24.43
CA THR A 866 -33.72 7.69 -23.40
C THR A 866 -32.49 8.63 -23.50
N ILE A 867 -31.45 8.21 -24.23
CA ILE A 867 -30.20 8.94 -24.37
C ILE A 867 -30.36 10.06 -25.39
N THR A 868 -30.09 11.30 -24.97
CA THR A 868 -30.22 12.48 -25.85
C THR A 868 -28.91 13.20 -26.15
N TYR A 869 -27.82 12.80 -25.50
CA TYR A 869 -26.49 13.28 -25.79
C TYR A 869 -25.47 12.16 -25.60
N LEU A 870 -24.48 12.12 -26.49
CA LEU A 870 -23.25 11.36 -26.34
C LEU A 870 -22.06 12.29 -26.52
N GLU A 871 -21.14 12.24 -25.56
CA GLU A 871 -19.77 12.69 -25.80
C GLU A 871 -18.98 11.50 -26.36
N ALA A 872 -18.52 11.65 -27.60
CA ALA A 872 -17.77 10.61 -28.29
C ALA A 872 -16.28 10.65 -27.96
N HIS A 873 -15.57 9.57 -28.28
CA HIS A 873 -14.13 9.64 -28.39
C HIS A 873 -13.73 10.52 -29.59
N GLY A 874 -14.33 10.33 -30.77
CA GLY A 874 -14.32 11.22 -31.93
C GLY A 874 -13.00 11.96 -32.13
N THR A 875 -11.96 11.27 -32.60
CA THR A 875 -10.61 11.82 -32.74
C THR A 875 -10.41 12.67 -33.98
N GLY A 876 -11.38 12.70 -34.91
CA GLY A 876 -11.22 13.41 -36.18
C GLY A 876 -10.34 12.63 -37.15
N THR A 877 -10.49 11.30 -37.16
CA THR A 877 -9.80 10.41 -38.10
C THR A 877 -10.78 9.89 -39.15
N GLU A 878 -10.35 9.81 -40.41
CA GLU A 878 -11.21 9.46 -41.55
C GLU A 878 -11.97 8.13 -41.36
N LEU A 879 -11.31 7.14 -40.75
CA LEU A 879 -11.84 5.79 -40.53
C LEU A 879 -12.29 5.50 -39.08
N GLY A 880 -11.70 6.16 -38.07
CA GLY A 880 -12.04 5.91 -36.67
C GLY A 880 -13.43 6.41 -36.31
N ASP A 881 -13.79 7.62 -36.78
CA ASP A 881 -15.08 8.25 -36.49
C ASP A 881 -16.26 7.44 -37.10
N PRO A 882 -16.22 6.94 -38.37
CA PRO A 882 -17.21 5.98 -38.88
C PRO A 882 -17.31 4.66 -38.11
N ILE A 883 -16.17 4.13 -37.61
CA ILE A 883 -16.15 2.89 -36.82
C ILE A 883 -16.87 3.11 -35.47
N GLU A 884 -16.62 4.24 -34.81
CA GLU A 884 -17.29 4.60 -33.56
C GLU A 884 -18.81 4.77 -33.73
N ILE A 885 -19.25 5.51 -34.76
CA ILE A 885 -20.67 5.65 -35.07
C ILE A 885 -21.31 4.29 -35.40
N THR A 886 -20.58 3.39 -36.06
CA THR A 886 -21.07 2.04 -36.37
C THR A 886 -21.29 1.22 -35.10
N GLY A 887 -20.32 1.19 -34.17
CA GLY A 887 -20.45 0.49 -32.89
C GLY A 887 -21.57 1.06 -32.02
N LEU A 888 -21.65 2.39 -31.91
CA LEU A 888 -22.74 3.09 -31.21
C LEU A 888 -24.12 2.75 -31.80
N THR A 889 -24.24 2.75 -33.14
CA THR A 889 -25.50 2.43 -33.82
C THR A 889 -25.91 0.98 -33.58
N GLN A 890 -24.96 0.03 -33.58
CA GLN A 890 -25.24 -1.38 -33.27
C GLN A 890 -25.78 -1.57 -31.85
N ALA A 891 -25.23 -0.86 -30.86
CA ALA A 891 -25.68 -0.97 -29.47
C ALA A 891 -27.07 -0.34 -29.22
N PHE A 892 -27.37 0.77 -29.91
CA PHE A 892 -28.67 1.46 -29.81
C PHE A 892 -29.79 0.75 -30.57
N ALA A 893 -29.46 0.06 -31.67
CA ALA A 893 -30.43 -0.67 -32.50
C ALA A 893 -31.12 -1.86 -31.79
N VAL A 894 -30.61 -2.26 -30.61
CA VAL A 894 -31.24 -3.26 -29.73
C VAL A 894 -32.54 -2.74 -29.13
N ASP A 895 -32.57 -1.46 -28.72
CA ASP A 895 -33.70 -0.87 -27.98
C ASP A 895 -34.60 -0.02 -28.89
N THR A 896 -34.05 0.60 -29.94
CA THR A 896 -34.81 1.52 -30.80
C THR A 896 -34.37 1.55 -32.26
N LYS A 897 -35.30 1.92 -33.14
CA LYS A 897 -35.07 2.16 -34.57
C LYS A 897 -35.11 3.66 -34.95
N ASP A 898 -35.32 4.54 -33.98
CA ASP A 898 -35.44 5.97 -34.22
C ASP A 898 -34.09 6.57 -34.66
N THR A 899 -34.14 7.49 -35.61
CA THR A 899 -32.96 8.14 -36.20
C THR A 899 -32.88 9.62 -35.84
N GLY A 900 -31.67 10.16 -35.69
CA GLY A 900 -31.42 11.60 -35.50
C GLY A 900 -31.93 12.23 -34.19
N PHE A 901 -32.31 11.42 -33.19
CA PHE A 901 -32.87 11.93 -31.93
C PHE A 901 -31.82 12.23 -30.86
N CYS A 902 -30.66 11.55 -30.89
CA CYS A 902 -29.59 11.73 -29.93
C CYS A 902 -28.55 12.70 -30.49
N ALA A 903 -28.24 13.77 -29.78
CA ALA A 903 -27.11 14.62 -30.14
C ALA A 903 -25.77 13.89 -29.89
N ILE A 904 -24.75 14.19 -30.68
CA ILE A 904 -23.38 13.70 -30.47
C ILE A 904 -22.36 14.82 -30.69
N GLY A 905 -21.28 14.83 -29.91
CA GLY A 905 -20.19 15.79 -30.05
C GLY A 905 -18.87 15.29 -29.48
N SER A 906 -17.81 16.11 -29.63
CA SER A 906 -16.48 15.84 -29.07
C SER A 906 -15.78 17.14 -28.68
N ALA A 907 -15.34 17.24 -27.42
CA ALA A 907 -14.55 18.35 -26.89
C ALA A 907 -13.20 18.48 -27.59
N LYS A 908 -12.71 17.43 -28.26
CA LYS A 908 -11.43 17.48 -28.99
C LYS A 908 -11.43 18.52 -30.11
N SER A 909 -12.59 18.84 -30.65
CA SER A 909 -12.77 19.92 -31.63
C SER A 909 -12.50 21.33 -31.05
N ASN A 910 -12.52 21.51 -29.73
CA ASN A 910 -12.21 22.77 -29.05
C ASN A 910 -10.79 22.79 -28.47
N ILE A 911 -10.36 21.70 -27.85
CA ILE A 911 -9.15 21.66 -26.99
C ILE A 911 -8.09 20.64 -27.42
N GLY A 912 -8.30 19.94 -28.54
CA GLY A 912 -7.40 18.88 -28.99
C GLY A 912 -7.61 17.56 -28.22
N HIS A 913 -6.77 16.58 -28.51
CA HIS A 913 -6.78 15.29 -27.86
C HIS A 913 -5.86 15.29 -26.64
N LEU A 914 -6.49 15.40 -25.47
CA LEU A 914 -5.84 15.40 -24.16
C LEU A 914 -5.32 14.02 -23.68
N GLU A 915 -5.07 13.08 -24.59
CA GLU A 915 -4.77 11.66 -24.33
C GLU A 915 -5.38 11.11 -23.03
N ALA A 916 -4.58 10.87 -21.97
CA ALA A 916 -5.04 10.34 -20.69
C ALA A 916 -6.15 11.17 -20.01
N ALA A 917 -6.14 12.50 -20.17
CA ALA A 917 -7.14 13.42 -19.64
C ALA A 917 -8.33 13.67 -20.59
N ALA A 918 -8.34 13.10 -21.81
CA ALA A 918 -9.41 13.33 -22.78
C ALA A 918 -10.78 12.81 -22.34
N GLY A 919 -10.80 11.73 -21.54
CA GLY A 919 -12.01 11.14 -20.99
C GLY A 919 -12.68 12.01 -19.93
N ILE A 920 -11.90 12.50 -18.96
CA ILE A 920 -12.40 13.43 -17.93
C ILE A 920 -12.81 14.78 -18.52
N ALA A 921 -12.10 15.32 -19.51
CA ALA A 921 -12.55 16.55 -20.20
C ALA A 921 -13.95 16.41 -20.83
N GLY A 922 -14.22 15.25 -21.46
CA GLY A 922 -15.55 14.91 -21.98
C GLY A 922 -16.62 14.78 -20.88
N LEU A 923 -16.28 14.14 -19.76
CA LEU A 923 -17.18 14.06 -18.59
C LEU A 923 -17.48 15.46 -18.01
N THR A 924 -16.47 16.31 -17.84
CA THR A 924 -16.64 17.70 -17.36
C THR A 924 -17.59 18.47 -18.28
N LYS A 925 -17.40 18.40 -19.61
CA LYS A 925 -18.33 18.98 -20.58
C LYS A 925 -19.77 18.46 -20.41
N ILE A 926 -19.96 17.15 -20.27
CA ILE A 926 -21.29 16.55 -20.01
C ILE A 926 -21.92 17.15 -18.74
N VAL A 927 -21.19 17.20 -17.63
CA VAL A 927 -21.68 17.71 -16.34
C VAL A 927 -22.05 19.20 -16.43
N LEU A 928 -21.24 20.01 -17.12
CA LEU A 928 -21.53 21.43 -17.36
C LEU A 928 -22.77 21.62 -18.26
N GLN A 929 -22.88 20.88 -19.36
CA GLN A 929 -24.09 20.88 -20.21
C GLN A 929 -25.36 20.51 -19.41
N MET A 930 -25.26 19.61 -18.43
CA MET A 930 -26.37 19.25 -17.54
C MET A 930 -26.71 20.36 -16.54
N LYS A 931 -25.69 20.96 -15.90
CA LYS A 931 -25.81 22.10 -14.99
C LYS A 931 -26.52 23.28 -15.66
N HIS A 932 -26.13 23.61 -16.89
CA HIS A 932 -26.67 24.72 -17.66
C HIS A 932 -27.87 24.37 -18.55
N ARG A 933 -28.22 23.07 -18.66
CA ARG A 933 -29.29 22.52 -19.51
C ARG A 933 -29.18 22.95 -20.98
N LYS A 934 -27.97 22.96 -21.53
CA LYS A 934 -27.69 23.36 -22.91
C LYS A 934 -26.67 22.42 -23.54
N LEU A 935 -26.83 22.18 -24.83
CA LEU A 935 -25.86 21.47 -25.66
C LEU A 935 -24.96 22.50 -26.35
N VAL A 936 -23.65 22.26 -26.35
CA VAL A 936 -22.64 23.16 -26.93
C VAL A 936 -22.19 22.66 -28.31
N PRO A 937 -21.80 23.56 -29.25
CA PRO A 937 -21.37 23.16 -30.58
C PRO A 937 -20.06 22.35 -30.54
N SER A 938 -19.96 21.36 -31.41
CA SER A 938 -18.67 20.80 -31.86
C SER A 938 -18.16 21.63 -33.04
N LEU A 939 -16.84 21.77 -33.17
CA LEU A 939 -16.22 22.62 -34.19
C LEU A 939 -15.82 21.83 -35.45
N HIS A 940 -15.56 22.56 -36.53
CA HIS A 940 -15.13 22.05 -37.85
C HIS A 940 -16.10 21.06 -38.54
N VAL A 941 -17.35 20.98 -38.08
CA VAL A 941 -18.40 20.07 -38.58
C VAL A 941 -19.43 20.77 -39.49
N SER A 942 -19.12 21.93 -40.06
CA SER A 942 -20.05 22.63 -41.00
C SER A 942 -20.40 21.80 -42.23
N ARG A 943 -19.50 20.88 -42.61
CA ARG A 943 -19.78 19.72 -43.47
C ARG A 943 -19.40 18.46 -42.70
N LEU A 944 -20.28 17.47 -42.74
CA LEU A 944 -20.10 16.20 -42.04
C LEU A 944 -19.28 15.21 -42.89
N ASN A 945 -18.61 14.27 -42.22
CA ASN A 945 -17.83 13.21 -42.88
C ASN A 945 -18.77 12.37 -43.80
N PRO A 946 -18.53 12.33 -45.12
CA PRO A 946 -19.41 11.64 -46.08
C PRO A 946 -19.42 10.12 -45.90
N ASN A 947 -18.42 9.55 -45.20
CA ASN A 947 -18.36 8.12 -44.86
C ASN A 947 -19.37 7.75 -43.76
N ILE A 948 -20.09 8.72 -43.18
CA ILE A 948 -21.08 8.51 -42.11
C ILE A 948 -22.47 8.94 -42.59
N SER A 949 -23.35 7.96 -42.82
CA SER A 949 -24.75 8.18 -43.20
C SER A 949 -25.62 8.58 -41.97
N PHE A 950 -25.38 9.75 -41.38
CA PHE A 950 -26.06 10.21 -40.15
C PHE A 950 -27.61 10.15 -40.22
N GLN A 951 -28.22 10.33 -41.39
CA GLN A 951 -29.68 10.23 -41.56
C GLN A 951 -30.23 8.81 -41.31
N LYS A 952 -29.36 7.80 -41.23
CA LYS A 952 -29.68 6.40 -40.95
C LYS A 952 -29.25 5.94 -39.55
N THR A 953 -28.70 6.83 -38.72
CA THR A 953 -28.24 6.51 -37.36
C THR A 953 -29.11 7.22 -36.32
N PRO A 954 -29.08 6.79 -35.04
CA PRO A 954 -29.69 7.53 -33.93
C PRO A 954 -29.16 8.96 -33.73
N PHE A 955 -28.02 9.30 -34.36
CA PHE A 955 -27.19 10.43 -33.95
C PHE A 955 -27.29 11.64 -34.89
N LYS A 956 -27.42 12.84 -34.31
CA LYS A 956 -27.22 14.13 -34.99
C LYS A 956 -25.98 14.83 -34.41
N VAL A 957 -25.07 15.32 -35.26
CA VAL A 957 -23.90 16.06 -34.78
C VAL A 957 -24.34 17.42 -34.25
N GLN A 958 -23.90 17.78 -33.04
CA GLN A 958 -24.25 19.05 -32.41
C GLN A 958 -23.44 20.20 -33.04
N GLN A 959 -23.96 20.83 -34.10
CA GLN A 959 -23.27 21.91 -34.83
C GLN A 959 -23.48 23.31 -34.20
N HIS A 960 -24.52 23.47 -33.39
CA HIS A 960 -24.95 24.76 -32.82
C HIS A 960 -25.32 24.61 -31.33
N MET A 961 -25.35 25.73 -30.62
CA MET A 961 -25.82 25.78 -29.24
C MET A 961 -27.35 25.60 -29.20
N GLU A 962 -27.84 24.63 -28.43
CA GLU A 962 -29.28 24.31 -28.31
C GLU A 962 -29.66 24.10 -26.84
N ASP A 963 -30.95 24.26 -26.49
CA ASP A 963 -31.44 23.88 -25.17
C ASP A 963 -31.51 22.36 -25.03
N TRP A 964 -31.00 21.81 -23.92
CA TRP A 964 -31.01 20.37 -23.68
C TRP A 964 -32.39 19.91 -23.18
N GLN A 965 -33.25 19.60 -24.14
CA GLN A 965 -34.62 19.16 -23.89
C GLN A 965 -34.72 17.76 -23.26
N ARG A 966 -35.88 17.48 -22.65
CA ARG A 966 -36.18 16.17 -22.08
C ARG A 966 -37.02 15.33 -23.04
N PRO A 967 -36.58 14.12 -23.44
CA PRO A 967 -37.48 13.09 -23.88
C PRO A 967 -38.61 12.96 -22.87
N MET A 968 -39.81 13.28 -23.35
CA MET A 968 -41.06 12.79 -22.82
C MET A 968 -41.35 11.54 -23.65
N ILE A 969 -41.36 10.38 -23.01
CA ILE A 969 -41.74 9.13 -23.65
C ILE A 969 -43.21 8.90 -23.29
N GLN A 970 -44.06 8.79 -24.31
CA GLN A 970 -45.42 8.30 -24.14
C GLN A 970 -45.39 6.79 -24.35
N GLU A 971 -45.74 6.01 -23.31
CA GLU A 971 -45.97 4.58 -23.45
C GLU A 971 -47.38 4.34 -23.97
N GLU A 972 -47.53 3.60 -25.07
CA GLU A 972 -48.83 3.16 -25.57
C GLU A 972 -49.34 1.96 -24.75
N GLU A 973 -50.50 2.16 -24.13
CA GLU A 973 -51.44 1.15 -23.60
C GLU A 973 -50.87 -0.18 -23.03
N LYS A 974 -50.17 -0.08 -21.89
CA LYS A 974 -50.50 -0.96 -20.76
C LYS A 974 -50.71 -0.14 -19.49
N SER A 975 -51.92 -0.24 -18.94
CA SER A 975 -52.31 0.48 -17.73
C SER A 975 -51.56 -0.01 -16.50
N MET A 976 -50.49 0.68 -16.13
CA MET A 976 -49.97 0.65 -14.76
C MET A 976 -49.71 2.08 -14.28
N SER A 977 -50.64 2.58 -13.47
CA SER A 977 -50.59 3.91 -12.89
C SER A 977 -49.46 4.02 -11.86
N ILE A 978 -48.46 4.85 -12.14
CA ILE A 978 -47.50 5.32 -11.13
C ILE A 978 -47.90 6.76 -10.77
N HIS A 979 -48.39 6.97 -9.55
CA HIS A 979 -48.90 8.26 -9.08
C HIS A 979 -47.92 8.98 -8.14
N ALA A 980 -47.75 10.28 -8.41
CA ALA A 980 -47.50 11.39 -7.48
C ALA A 980 -46.38 11.25 -6.42
N GLY A 981 -45.26 11.95 -6.66
CA GLY A 981 -44.13 12.05 -5.72
C GLY A 981 -44.27 13.05 -4.57
N GLN A 982 -43.14 13.28 -3.89
CA GLN A 982 -42.88 14.43 -3.03
C GLN A 982 -41.36 14.65 -2.86
N VAL A 983 -40.96 15.91 -2.69
CA VAL A 983 -39.67 16.29 -2.10
C VAL A 983 -39.94 16.71 -0.67
N PHE A 984 -39.12 16.28 0.30
CA PHE A 984 -39.08 16.89 1.62
C PHE A 984 -37.69 17.47 1.93
N PRO A 985 -37.62 18.68 2.51
CA PRO A 985 -36.44 19.09 3.24
C PRO A 985 -36.36 18.33 4.57
N ARG A 986 -35.43 17.36 4.65
CA ARG A 986 -34.80 16.83 5.87
C ARG A 986 -35.69 16.05 6.87
N LEU A 987 -35.70 14.71 6.75
CA LEU A 987 -35.46 13.69 7.81
C LEU A 987 -35.69 12.26 7.24
N VAL A 988 -35.04 11.26 7.84
CA VAL A 988 -34.98 9.80 7.49
C VAL A 988 -35.89 9.01 8.46
N PRO A 989 -36.41 7.77 8.23
CA PRO A 989 -36.22 6.78 7.14
C PRO A 989 -37.51 6.19 6.47
N GLU A 990 -37.31 5.42 5.39
CA GLU A 990 -37.79 4.03 5.12
C GLU A 990 -38.04 3.76 3.61
N ASP A 991 -37.71 2.53 3.19
CA ASP A 991 -37.33 2.07 1.82
C ASP A 991 -38.47 1.26 1.12
N PRO A 992 -38.32 0.71 -0.12
CA PRO A 992 -37.45 1.07 -1.26
C PRO A 992 -38.11 1.02 -2.68
N MET A 993 -37.32 1.39 -3.72
CA MET A 993 -37.38 0.97 -5.17
C MET A 993 -38.36 1.64 -6.19
N PRO A 994 -38.06 1.65 -7.53
CA PRO A 994 -36.76 1.74 -8.27
C PRO A 994 -36.76 2.59 -9.62
N ILE A 995 -35.66 2.53 -10.44
CA ILE A 995 -35.51 2.86 -11.92
C ILE A 995 -35.15 4.35 -12.32
N PRO A 996 -34.49 4.74 -13.47
CA PRO A 996 -33.38 4.22 -14.34
C PRO A 996 -32.18 5.23 -14.53
N SER A 997 -31.24 5.02 -15.48
CA SER A 997 -29.76 5.16 -15.29
C SER A 997 -28.85 5.88 -16.36
N LEU A 998 -27.53 5.55 -16.41
CA LEU A 998 -26.40 6.36 -16.95
C LEU A 998 -25.13 5.56 -17.44
N ARG A 999 -24.64 5.82 -18.67
CA ARG A 999 -23.20 6.11 -18.94
C ARG A 999 -23.06 7.64 -18.88
N SER A 1000 -22.75 8.18 -17.70
CA SER A 1000 -22.85 9.62 -17.34
C SER A 1000 -24.05 10.43 -17.92
N ILE A 1001 -25.25 9.85 -18.07
CA ILE A 1001 -26.53 10.52 -18.48
C ILE A 1001 -27.25 11.27 -17.31
N CYS A 1002 -26.62 12.20 -16.59
CA CYS A 1002 -27.28 12.80 -15.40
C CYS A 1002 -28.46 13.76 -15.72
N ARG A 1003 -29.46 13.83 -14.82
CA ARG A 1003 -30.73 14.57 -15.04
C ARG A 1003 -31.45 15.06 -13.77
N MET A 1004 -31.94 16.32 -13.79
CA MET A 1004 -32.81 16.93 -12.76
C MET A 1004 -33.79 18.01 -13.32
N ASN A 1005 -35.12 17.89 -13.22
CA ASN A 1005 -36.10 18.82 -13.87
C ASN A 1005 -37.14 19.50 -12.95
N ARG A 1006 -37.89 20.43 -13.56
CA ARG A 1006 -38.82 21.48 -13.07
C ARG A 1006 -39.91 21.70 -14.18
N GLU A 1007 -41.06 22.38 -14.04
CA GLU A 1007 -41.68 23.21 -12.98
C GLU A 1007 -43.19 23.51 -13.26
N LEU A 1008 -43.92 24.00 -12.22
CA LEU A 1008 -45.10 24.92 -12.28
C LEU A 1008 -46.47 24.41 -12.83
N PRO A 1009 -47.62 25.11 -12.58
CA PRO A 1009 -47.88 26.43 -11.91
C PRO A 1009 -48.74 26.32 -10.61
N GLY A 1010 -49.25 27.36 -9.91
CA GLY A 1010 -49.12 28.85 -9.94
C GLY A 1010 -50.24 29.59 -9.16
N TYR A 1011 -50.19 30.95 -9.08
CA TYR A 1011 -51.13 31.92 -8.39
C TYR A 1011 -51.18 31.88 -6.83
N ARG A 1012 -51.21 33.00 -6.05
CA ARG A 1012 -50.94 34.45 -6.30
C ARG A 1012 -50.70 35.22 -4.96
N LEU A 1013 -49.69 36.12 -4.93
CA LEU A 1013 -49.53 37.39 -4.16
C LEU A 1013 -49.73 37.48 -2.62
N SER A 1014 -48.71 38.04 -1.92
CA SER A 1014 -48.74 39.45 -1.41
C SER A 1014 -47.37 39.94 -0.87
N ASN A 1015 -46.93 41.12 -1.32
CA ASN A 1015 -46.14 42.25 -0.73
C ASN A 1015 -45.30 42.07 0.56
N GLU A 1016 -44.26 42.86 0.88
CA GLU A 1016 -43.38 43.88 0.24
C GLU A 1016 -42.26 44.23 1.24
N SER A 1017 -41.04 44.58 0.80
CA SER A 1017 -40.26 45.74 1.31
C SER A 1017 -38.81 45.76 0.79
N SER A 1018 -38.49 46.75 -0.05
CA SER A 1018 -37.13 47.23 -0.33
C SER A 1018 -36.72 48.32 0.67
N PRO A 1019 -35.41 48.52 0.93
CA PRO A 1019 -34.70 49.71 0.37
C PRO A 1019 -33.30 49.34 -0.17
N SER A 1020 -32.82 49.79 -1.35
CA SER A 1020 -32.45 51.15 -1.82
C SER A 1020 -31.04 51.66 -1.42
N SER A 1021 -30.07 51.48 -2.33
CA SER A 1021 -29.02 52.42 -2.79
C SER A 1021 -28.30 53.43 -1.85
N SER A 1022 -26.95 53.34 -1.81
CA SER A 1022 -25.98 54.47 -1.71
C SER A 1022 -24.54 53.94 -1.93
N SER A 1023 -23.83 54.25 -3.03
CA SER A 1023 -22.89 55.38 -3.26
C SER A 1023 -21.40 55.16 -2.86
N LEU A 1024 -20.53 55.05 -3.89
CA LEU A 1024 -19.14 55.56 -4.11
C LEU A 1024 -18.31 56.15 -2.92
N PRO A 1025 -16.93 56.12 -2.95
CA PRO A 1025 -16.10 56.38 -4.14
C PRO A 1025 -14.75 55.62 -4.30
N LYS A 1026 -14.03 55.93 -5.39
CA LYS A 1026 -12.64 55.50 -5.70
C LYS A 1026 -11.59 56.40 -5.03
N MET A 1027 -10.44 55.86 -4.60
CA MET A 1027 -9.12 56.46 -4.87
C MET A 1027 -7.95 55.46 -4.67
N LYS A 1028 -6.89 55.62 -5.47
CA LYS A 1028 -5.56 54.95 -5.43
C LYS A 1028 -4.56 55.80 -4.59
N PRO A 1029 -3.27 55.45 -4.47
CA PRO A 1029 -2.66 54.17 -4.06
C PRO A 1029 -1.58 54.37 -2.97
N ALA A 1030 -1.07 53.28 -2.40
CA ALA A 1030 0.30 53.14 -1.87
C ALA A 1030 0.72 51.67 -1.98
#